data_AF-A0A3Q2YJH0-F1
#
_entry.id   AF-A0A3Q2YJH0-F1
#
_cell.length_a   1.000
_cell.length_b   1.000
_cell.length_c   1.000
_cell.angle_alpha   90.00
_cell.angle_beta   90.00
_cell.angle_gamma   90.00
#
_symmetry.space_group_name_H-M   'P 1'
#
loop_
_entity.id
_entity.type
_entity.pdbx_description
1 polymer ?
#
loop_
_entity_poly.entity_id
_entity_poly.type
_entity_poly.pdbx_seq_one_letter_code
_entity_poly.pdbx_strand_id
1 'polypeptide(L)'
;MEQPDPASDAHVTEGSDEFPPLEQLQNCQSQEEKQEPASGDCAGEERVQTKGGFIKTNPDGFAKTKIAEKVGGRQPASDGNRHSITCFAQEERPAPLSNEGSGLTPGDAVASPPTLEAAVTLDKDDSPNGNEEPPLSTEPSPASQNGCAESPSPPSIQSASKNSTSTTSGLSDGPSSPTSDSVSSSLTSSPHRGAGPSPPSDSTSSPYDTECSRKLISQIQRSLSQESLLDELESELMACQLPEVERDGGGKGSPSVNGVPLEREDCVLVLEHCVQHKYAQQEKSIQRLLEENKRHQDLILGICSEKDNMKEELKKRAETQKQHMNTITNLEDRVKELQRELKGTRDKLIQQEQAAKASLMQMQKETTYRLEQVNRKCEEARQEKETMVMKYVRGEKEALDLRRDKETLEKKLREAAKEVDRQALRGNQLAQDRGRLQQLCDAKEGDVSRLTREVEKLKEENNSHLIKVKWAQNKLKSEADAHKESKDKLRDITSKLTQAKEETEQIRKNCQDMIRTYQESEEIKSNELDAKLRETKGELAKHKQEQTDQLEVHRVKAKELDDLKRSYKESMDELDTLRTKLKCLEDERPRWEDELSKYREIINRQKAEIGRQRDELNKMAALQEQHQRDREELASRCDEADSLNSQMADLQRDVRGSREREAELLGFTEKLSSKNAHLQSESNALQAQLDQLAARFAEQRAKLEETNSALDDKSRRLKQEEALRQQEVRGLQEERTALQGHLSQLQTRVDELRDELATQKRKQAANLKDLTKQLTQARKRLDQVENGGCDRDGGSMGSRSSSSGSLNARHGGAGEERSPEGHSAAVGADSFPEVDKAVLVERIVRLQKALARKQEKIEFVEDHIKQLVDEIRKKTKIIQSYVLREESGALSSEASDFNKAHLSRRGGIMASLYTSHPADSGLTLDLSLEINRKLQAVLEDTLLKNITLKESLQTLGAEIEKLIKQQREPGDAERRT
;
A
#
# COMPACT_ATOMS: atom_id res chain seq x y z
N MET A 1 31.37 -55.66 -31.27
CA MET A 1 31.80 -57.03 -30.94
C MET A 1 32.20 -57.08 -29.49
N GLU A 2 32.17 -58.26 -28.90
CA GLU A 2 31.99 -58.53 -27.47
C GLU A 2 33.02 -57.96 -26.46
N GLN A 3 32.54 -57.93 -25.21
CA GLN A 3 33.23 -58.13 -23.92
C GLN A 3 34.04 -59.48 -23.87
N PRO A 4 34.74 -59.90 -22.77
CA PRO A 4 34.65 -59.45 -21.38
C PRO A 4 35.96 -59.30 -20.55
N ASP A 5 35.74 -58.88 -19.29
CA ASP A 5 36.34 -59.29 -18.00
C ASP A 5 36.78 -60.79 -17.86
N PRO A 6 37.36 -61.30 -16.72
CA PRO A 6 37.52 -60.69 -15.37
C PRO A 6 38.87 -60.91 -14.59
N ALA A 7 38.97 -60.15 -13.49
CA ALA A 7 39.59 -60.38 -12.16
C ALA A 7 40.52 -61.57 -11.81
N SER A 8 41.48 -61.33 -10.89
CA SER A 8 41.56 -62.04 -9.57
C SER A 8 42.63 -61.45 -8.61
N ASP A 9 42.57 -61.88 -7.33
CA ASP A 9 43.26 -61.37 -6.12
C ASP A 9 44.78 -61.63 -5.96
N ALA A 10 45.36 -60.94 -4.95
CA ALA A 10 46.41 -61.41 -4.01
C ALA A 10 47.87 -61.59 -4.49
N HIS A 11 48.93 -61.53 -3.65
CA HIS A 11 49.26 -60.84 -2.36
C HIS A 11 50.76 -61.14 -2.03
N VAL A 12 51.36 -60.50 -0.99
CA VAL A 12 52.56 -60.97 -0.20
C VAL A 12 54.03 -60.68 -0.69
N THR A 13 54.92 -60.45 0.31
CA THR A 13 56.42 -60.58 0.41
C THR A 13 57.48 -59.56 -0.14
N GLU A 14 58.27 -59.04 0.83
CA GLU A 14 59.76 -59.03 0.96
C GLU A 14 60.70 -57.96 0.34
N GLY A 15 61.90 -57.83 0.97
CA GLY A 15 62.93 -56.78 0.80
C GLY A 15 62.92 -55.75 1.95
N SER A 16 63.81 -55.70 2.96
CA SER A 16 65.24 -56.07 3.16
C SER A 16 66.25 -55.11 2.48
N ASP A 17 67.18 -54.42 3.15
CA ASP A 17 67.35 -54.13 4.61
C ASP A 17 67.53 -52.60 4.87
N GLU A 18 68.57 -51.93 5.44
CA GLU A 18 69.89 -52.25 6.04
C GLU A 18 70.32 -51.11 7.03
N PHE A 19 71.24 -51.40 7.97
CA PHE A 19 72.03 -50.49 8.85
C PHE A 19 73.45 -51.11 8.97
N PRO A 20 74.59 -50.41 9.28
CA PRO A 20 74.76 -49.42 10.36
C PRO A 20 75.81 -48.27 10.03
N PRO A 21 76.79 -47.85 10.88
CA PRO A 21 76.68 -46.85 11.98
C PRO A 21 77.78 -45.74 12.02
N LEU A 22 77.76 -44.91 13.09
CA LEU A 22 78.93 -44.37 13.87
C LEU A 22 79.94 -43.42 13.17
N GLU A 23 80.20 -42.18 13.63
CA GLU A 23 81.17 -41.73 14.67
C GLU A 23 81.21 -40.16 14.65
N GLN A 24 81.69 -39.36 15.62
CA GLN A 24 81.86 -39.42 17.09
C GLN A 24 82.21 -37.99 17.62
N LEU A 25 82.08 -37.71 18.94
CA LEU A 25 82.71 -36.58 19.68
C LEU A 25 82.21 -35.14 19.30
N GLN A 26 82.35 -34.04 20.07
CA GLN A 26 82.89 -33.69 21.42
C GLN A 26 82.27 -32.31 21.83
N ASN A 27 82.30 -31.76 23.06
CA ASN A 27 82.78 -32.17 24.38
C ASN A 27 82.13 -31.28 25.48
N CYS A 28 82.07 -31.74 26.75
CA CYS A 28 82.06 -30.93 28.01
C CYS A 28 81.05 -29.75 28.20
N GLN A 29 80.69 -29.25 29.39
CA GLN A 29 80.76 -29.59 30.83
C GLN A 29 79.86 -28.54 31.54
N SER A 30 79.27 -28.71 32.74
CA SER A 30 79.08 -29.89 33.61
C SER A 30 78.01 -29.56 34.68
N GLN A 31 77.51 -30.58 35.39
CA GLN A 31 77.37 -30.71 36.88
C GLN A 31 77.09 -29.44 37.74
N GLU A 32 76.36 -29.43 38.86
CA GLU A 32 75.80 -30.45 39.80
C GLU A 32 75.02 -29.65 40.88
N GLU A 33 74.17 -30.15 41.81
CA GLU A 33 73.45 -31.40 42.06
C GLU A 33 72.46 -31.17 43.25
N LYS A 34 71.64 -32.17 43.61
CA LYS A 34 71.18 -32.48 44.99
C LYS A 34 70.33 -31.45 45.80
N GLN A 35 69.44 -31.87 46.72
CA GLN A 35 68.68 -33.12 46.87
C GLN A 35 67.51 -32.89 47.85
N GLU A 36 66.31 -33.43 47.53
CA GLU A 36 65.40 -34.16 48.45
C GLU A 36 64.77 -33.50 49.72
N PRO A 37 63.78 -34.14 50.40
CA PRO A 37 62.81 -35.14 49.91
C PRO A 37 61.33 -34.98 50.39
N ALA A 38 60.48 -35.88 49.88
CA ALA A 38 59.46 -36.69 50.60
C ALA A 38 57.95 -36.31 50.60
N SER A 39 57.17 -37.38 50.41
CA SER A 39 55.71 -37.57 50.59
C SER A 39 54.74 -36.79 49.69
N GLY A 40 53.82 -37.43 48.95
CA GLY A 40 53.68 -38.87 48.67
C GLY A 40 52.35 -39.23 47.98
N ASP A 41 52.33 -40.36 47.27
CA ASP A 41 51.20 -41.27 46.94
C ASP A 41 49.85 -40.73 46.39
N CYS A 42 49.14 -41.40 45.47
CA CYS A 42 49.44 -42.57 44.63
C CYS A 42 48.49 -42.62 43.41
N ALA A 43 48.61 -43.65 42.56
CA ALA A 43 47.59 -44.03 41.55
C ALA A 43 46.36 -44.73 42.21
N GLY A 44 45.21 -44.95 41.57
CA GLY A 44 44.77 -44.66 40.18
C GLY A 44 43.46 -45.41 39.84
N GLU A 45 43.41 -46.02 38.65
CA GLU A 45 42.46 -47.05 38.17
C GLU A 45 41.06 -46.67 37.58
N GLU A 46 40.71 -47.52 36.60
CA GLU A 46 39.55 -47.79 35.71
C GLU A 46 38.32 -46.83 35.54
N ARG A 47 37.69 -46.61 34.36
CA ARG A 47 37.15 -47.49 33.26
C ARG A 47 35.75 -48.09 33.64
N VAL A 48 34.73 -48.34 32.79
CA VAL A 48 34.60 -48.57 31.33
C VAL A 48 33.16 -48.22 30.80
N GLN A 49 33.00 -47.94 29.49
CA GLN A 49 31.81 -48.21 28.60
C GLN A 49 30.43 -47.57 28.93
N THR A 50 29.42 -47.46 28.03
CA THR A 50 29.13 -47.92 26.64
C THR A 50 28.65 -46.76 25.73
N LYS A 51 29.16 -46.56 24.51
CA LYS A 51 28.70 -47.09 23.18
C LYS A 51 27.23 -46.86 22.75
N GLY A 52 27.04 -46.00 21.73
CA GLY A 52 26.33 -46.35 20.47
C GLY A 52 24.98 -45.69 20.12
N GLY A 53 24.94 -44.92 19.00
CA GLY A 53 23.68 -44.46 18.36
C GLY A 53 23.83 -43.38 17.28
N PHE A 54 23.77 -43.74 15.98
CA PHE A 54 23.57 -42.81 14.84
C PHE A 54 22.05 -42.54 14.64
N ILE A 55 21.50 -41.59 13.83
CA ILE A 55 21.83 -41.04 12.49
C ILE A 55 21.26 -39.58 12.35
N LYS A 56 21.97 -38.69 11.61
CA LYS A 56 21.54 -37.40 10.96
C LYS A 56 20.59 -36.42 11.68
N THR A 57 21.06 -35.16 11.78
CA THR A 57 20.47 -33.99 11.07
C THR A 57 21.55 -32.91 10.84
N ASN A 58 21.26 -31.88 10.04
CA ASN A 58 22.21 -30.82 9.64
C ASN A 58 22.50 -29.80 10.76
N PRO A 59 23.63 -29.07 10.70
CA PRO A 59 23.93 -28.00 11.65
C PRO A 59 23.32 -26.65 11.22
N ASP A 60 22.30 -26.18 11.95
CA ASP A 60 21.84 -24.78 11.86
C ASP A 60 22.51 -23.92 12.94
N GLY A 61 23.50 -23.12 12.51
CA GLY A 61 24.16 -22.12 13.34
C GLY A 61 23.55 -20.73 13.14
N PHE A 62 23.23 -20.05 14.24
CA PHE A 62 22.74 -18.67 14.25
C PHE A 62 23.65 -17.72 13.44
N ALA A 63 23.07 -16.93 12.51
CA ALA A 63 23.04 -15.45 12.64
C ALA A 63 22.36 -14.71 11.47
N LYS A 64 21.34 -13.90 11.82
CA LYS A 64 20.94 -12.61 11.21
C LYS A 64 21.02 -12.45 9.67
N THR A 65 19.90 -12.81 9.03
CA THR A 65 19.05 -11.89 8.24
C THR A 65 19.74 -10.73 7.51
N LYS A 66 19.80 -10.80 6.17
CA LYS A 66 20.19 -9.67 5.31
C LYS A 66 19.39 -9.65 3.98
N ILE A 67 18.18 -9.10 4.02
CA ILE A 67 17.39 -8.65 2.86
C ILE A 67 16.84 -7.27 3.26
N ALA A 68 17.04 -6.11 2.61
CA ALA A 68 17.39 -5.71 1.23
C ALA A 68 16.19 -5.21 0.40
N GLU A 69 15.86 -3.94 0.62
CA GLU A 69 14.99 -3.08 -0.19
C GLU A 69 15.65 -1.69 -0.15
N LYS A 70 16.15 -1.03 -1.21
CA LYS A 70 16.04 -1.12 -2.68
C LYS A 70 14.95 -0.26 -3.36
N VAL A 71 15.19 1.05 -3.30
CA VAL A 71 15.00 2.04 -4.40
C VAL A 71 13.56 2.39 -4.82
N GLY A 72 13.20 3.67 -4.67
CA GLY A 72 12.05 4.27 -5.39
C GLY A 72 11.53 5.56 -4.73
N GLY A 73 12.13 6.72 -5.02
CA GLY A 73 11.75 7.99 -4.38
C GLY A 73 10.81 8.89 -5.21
N ARG A 74 10.12 9.82 -4.54
CA ARG A 74 9.48 11.00 -5.16
C ARG A 74 9.39 12.19 -4.19
N GLN A 75 9.14 13.37 -4.75
CA GLN A 75 9.14 14.68 -4.07
C GLN A 75 7.85 14.94 -3.26
N PRO A 76 7.84 15.98 -2.40
CA PRO A 76 7.25 17.27 -2.84
C PRO A 76 8.30 18.41 -2.81
N ALA A 77 8.30 19.42 -3.68
CA ALA A 77 7.22 20.21 -4.31
C ALA A 77 6.61 21.26 -3.36
N SER A 78 6.94 22.53 -3.61
CA SER A 78 6.38 23.71 -2.93
C SER A 78 5.19 24.28 -3.69
N ASP A 79 4.34 25.03 -2.98
CA ASP A 79 3.95 26.44 -3.26
C ASP A 79 2.71 26.81 -2.40
N GLY A 80 2.27 28.07 -2.36
CA GLY A 80 0.95 28.31 -1.74
C GLY A 80 0.44 29.74 -1.60
N ASN A 81 1.06 30.55 -0.72
CA ASN A 81 0.89 32.02 -0.61
C ASN A 81 -0.42 32.59 0.01
N ARG A 82 -0.27 33.56 0.95
CA ARG A 82 -1.18 34.69 1.32
C ARG A 82 -2.58 34.42 1.93
N HIS A 83 -3.11 35.21 2.89
CA HIS A 83 -2.92 36.65 3.22
C HIS A 83 -3.16 37.01 4.72
N SER A 84 -2.45 38.05 5.19
CA SER A 84 -2.91 39.20 6.04
C SER A 84 -3.45 39.08 7.49
N ILE A 85 -2.78 39.83 8.40
CA ILE A 85 -3.33 40.80 9.41
C ILE A 85 -4.12 40.18 10.61
N THR A 86 -3.95 40.55 11.89
CA THR A 86 -3.56 41.83 12.54
C THR A 86 -2.59 41.65 13.75
N CYS A 87 -1.96 42.74 14.21
CA CYS A 87 -1.14 42.83 15.43
C CYS A 87 -1.92 43.37 16.65
N PHE A 88 -1.49 43.13 17.90
CA PHE A 88 -0.72 44.11 18.73
C PHE A 88 -0.50 43.70 20.20
N ALA A 89 0.58 44.23 20.78
CA ALA A 89 0.87 44.43 22.22
C ALA A 89 1.11 43.16 23.10
N GLN A 90 1.89 43.22 24.18
CA GLN A 90 2.57 44.36 24.83
C GLN A 90 3.93 43.96 25.44
N GLU A 91 4.92 44.86 25.41
CA GLU A 91 6.22 44.75 26.10
C GLU A 91 6.54 46.13 26.71
N GLU A 92 7.02 46.19 27.96
CA GLU A 92 7.85 47.31 28.43
C GLU A 92 8.73 46.96 29.65
N ARG A 93 9.64 47.87 30.01
CA ARG A 93 10.82 47.75 30.91
C ARG A 93 10.75 48.86 32.00
N PRO A 94 11.78 49.18 32.83
CA PRO A 94 13.07 48.53 33.15
C PRO A 94 13.35 48.36 34.68
N ALA A 95 14.58 47.99 35.06
CA ALA A 95 15.13 48.02 36.44
C ALA A 95 15.67 49.44 36.84
N PRO A 96 16.29 49.70 38.03
CA PRO A 96 17.71 49.31 38.28
C PRO A 96 18.23 49.19 39.76
N LEU A 97 19.55 48.92 39.89
CA LEU A 97 20.52 49.22 40.99
C LEU A 97 20.82 48.24 42.17
N SER A 98 22.10 47.78 42.17
CA SER A 98 23.06 47.69 43.29
C SER A 98 22.86 46.68 44.46
N ASN A 99 23.90 46.16 45.13
CA ASN A 99 25.34 46.46 45.07
C ASN A 99 26.29 45.22 45.22
N GLU A 100 27.60 45.46 45.12
CA GLU A 100 28.77 44.56 45.19
C GLU A 100 28.91 43.76 46.51
N GLY A 101 29.71 42.68 46.60
CA GLY A 101 30.51 41.99 45.57
C GLY A 101 31.72 41.21 46.15
N SER A 102 32.58 40.67 45.26
CA SER A 102 33.95 40.16 45.48
C SER A 102 34.22 39.03 46.50
N GLY A 103 34.99 38.02 46.09
CA GLY A 103 35.52 36.97 46.97
C GLY A 103 37.01 36.69 46.71
N LEU A 104 37.74 36.26 47.75
CA LEU A 104 39.13 35.78 47.69
C LEU A 104 39.34 34.66 48.74
N THR A 105 40.39 33.86 48.55
CA THR A 105 40.89 32.77 49.41
C THR A 105 42.34 33.10 49.87
N PRO A 106 43.13 32.23 50.56
CA PRO A 106 42.85 31.04 51.38
C PRO A 106 43.51 31.08 52.81
N GLY A 107 43.40 30.00 53.60
CA GLY A 107 44.24 29.71 54.79
C GLY A 107 43.66 30.13 56.16
N ASP A 108 44.06 29.53 57.30
CA ASP A 108 44.99 28.41 57.48
C ASP A 108 44.80 27.60 58.81
N ALA A 109 45.17 26.32 58.76
CA ALA A 109 45.65 25.35 59.77
C ALA A 109 45.14 25.20 61.26
N VAL A 110 45.15 23.91 61.69
CA VAL A 110 45.34 23.32 63.07
C VAL A 110 44.29 23.52 64.18
N ALA A 111 43.60 22.42 64.57
CA ALA A 111 43.64 21.84 65.94
C ALA A 111 42.95 20.45 66.01
N SER A 112 43.50 19.53 66.81
CA SER A 112 43.04 18.15 67.12
C SER A 112 43.81 17.63 68.36
N PRO A 113 43.53 16.45 68.97
CA PRO A 113 42.27 15.68 69.17
C PRO A 113 42.04 15.57 70.73
N PRO A 114 41.78 14.45 71.47
CA PRO A 114 41.42 13.05 71.12
C PRO A 114 40.43 12.27 72.06
N THR A 115 40.31 10.97 71.75
CA THR A 115 40.15 9.77 72.62
C THR A 115 38.79 9.24 73.13
N LEU A 116 38.39 8.11 72.49
CA LEU A 116 38.18 6.74 73.03
C LEU A 116 36.80 6.23 73.55
N GLU A 117 36.46 5.04 73.01
CA GLU A 117 35.92 3.81 73.64
C GLU A 117 34.51 3.72 74.26
N ALA A 118 33.78 2.66 73.82
CA ALA A 118 32.78 1.88 74.56
C ALA A 118 31.47 2.57 75.06
N ALA A 119 30.44 1.85 75.54
CA ALA A 119 29.76 0.63 75.05
C ALA A 119 28.43 0.44 75.83
N VAL A 120 27.47 -0.33 75.29
CA VAL A 120 26.38 -1.05 76.02
C VAL A 120 25.33 -0.22 76.81
N THR A 121 24.07 -0.21 76.32
CA THR A 121 22.73 -0.15 77.01
C THR A 121 22.47 0.87 78.16
N LEU A 122 21.25 1.26 78.56
CA LEU A 122 19.92 0.64 78.53
C LEU A 122 18.84 1.72 78.82
N ASP A 123 17.60 1.57 78.31
CA ASP A 123 16.35 2.21 78.81
C ASP A 123 16.27 3.77 78.79
N LYS A 124 15.13 4.47 78.96
CA LYS A 124 13.78 4.09 79.44
C LYS A 124 12.68 5.04 78.90
N ASP A 125 11.42 4.69 79.19
CA ASP A 125 10.19 5.52 79.20
C ASP A 125 9.65 6.02 77.81
N ASP A 126 8.34 6.06 77.52
CA ASP A 126 7.17 5.65 78.33
C ASP A 126 6.01 5.08 77.46
N SER A 127 5.04 4.45 78.13
CA SER A 127 3.72 3.99 77.63
C SER A 127 2.61 4.91 78.19
N PRO A 128 1.31 4.84 77.82
CA PRO A 128 0.57 3.67 77.32
C PRO A 128 -0.58 3.93 76.30
N ASN A 129 -1.32 2.83 76.04
CA ASN A 129 -2.65 2.73 75.40
C ASN A 129 -2.79 3.09 73.90
N GLY A 130 -3.69 2.44 73.15
CA GLY A 130 -4.47 1.25 73.54
C GLY A 130 -5.80 1.07 72.78
N ASN A 131 -5.75 0.25 71.73
CA ASN A 131 -6.85 -0.52 71.11
C ASN A 131 -8.08 0.17 70.47
N GLU A 132 -8.60 -0.61 69.51
CA GLU A 132 -9.98 -0.68 68.99
C GLU A 132 -10.48 0.36 67.96
N GLU A 133 -11.54 -0.07 67.27
CA GLU A 133 -11.86 0.24 65.87
C GLU A 133 -13.17 1.08 65.75
N PRO A 134 -13.88 1.20 64.60
CA PRO A 134 -14.65 2.41 64.28
C PRO A 134 -16.00 2.51 65.00
N PRO A 135 -16.67 3.68 64.95
CA PRO A 135 -17.87 3.73 64.11
C PRO A 135 -18.15 5.08 63.41
N LEU A 136 -19.35 5.12 62.79
CA LEU A 136 -19.93 6.16 61.91
C LEU A 136 -20.22 7.54 62.56
N SER A 137 -20.16 8.56 61.70
CA SER A 137 -21.11 9.68 61.50
C SER A 137 -21.59 10.56 62.67
N THR A 138 -21.60 11.88 62.43
CA THR A 138 -22.81 12.74 62.46
C THR A 138 -22.57 14.01 61.60
N GLU A 139 -23.63 14.56 61.01
CA GLU A 139 -23.64 15.74 60.12
C GLU A 139 -23.84 17.07 60.92
N PRO A 140 -23.87 18.27 60.29
CA PRO A 140 -25.16 18.77 59.80
C PRO A 140 -25.13 19.64 58.51
N SER A 141 -26.09 19.40 57.61
CA SER A 141 -26.54 20.30 56.54
C SER A 141 -27.62 21.29 57.06
N PRO A 142 -27.96 22.37 56.33
CA PRO A 142 -28.98 22.31 55.25
C PRO A 142 -28.56 23.15 54.01
N ALA A 143 -29.24 23.22 52.85
CA ALA A 143 -30.60 22.89 52.39
C ALA A 143 -30.58 22.75 50.83
N SER A 144 -31.57 22.27 50.05
CA SER A 144 -32.89 21.65 50.33
C SER A 144 -33.51 21.03 49.04
N GLN A 145 -34.40 20.04 49.20
CA GLN A 145 -35.52 19.61 48.31
C GLN A 145 -35.27 18.80 46.99
N ASN A 146 -35.44 17.46 47.12
CA ASN A 146 -36.42 16.55 46.46
C ASN A 146 -36.66 16.59 44.92
N GLY A 147 -36.93 15.49 44.18
CA GLY A 147 -37.37 14.10 44.50
C GLY A 147 -38.70 13.80 43.77
N CYS A 148 -39.06 12.64 43.18
CA CYS A 148 -38.65 11.22 43.22
C CYS A 148 -38.66 10.63 41.77
N ALA A 149 -38.15 9.47 41.35
CA ALA A 149 -37.80 8.16 41.94
C ALA A 149 -38.95 7.13 42.11
N GLU A 150 -38.93 6.04 41.33
CA GLU A 150 -39.19 4.65 41.78
C GLU A 150 -38.90 3.58 40.68
N SER A 151 -38.81 2.30 41.06
CA SER A 151 -38.65 1.12 40.18
C SER A 151 -38.96 -0.18 40.96
N PRO A 152 -39.55 -1.22 40.34
CA PRO A 152 -38.91 -2.56 40.40
C PRO A 152 -39.16 -3.48 39.18
N SER A 153 -38.46 -4.62 39.17
CA SER A 153 -38.59 -5.79 38.26
C SER A 153 -39.12 -7.02 39.06
N PRO A 154 -39.36 -8.25 38.51
CA PRO A 154 -39.36 -8.76 37.12
C PRO A 154 -40.81 -9.29 36.79
N PRO A 155 -41.14 -10.43 36.10
CA PRO A 155 -40.41 -11.44 35.32
C PRO A 155 -41.07 -11.81 33.96
N SER A 156 -41.03 -13.10 33.57
CA SER A 156 -41.42 -13.70 32.28
C SER A 156 -42.83 -14.32 32.24
N ILE A 157 -43.46 -14.42 31.05
CA ILE A 157 -44.06 -15.64 30.42
C ILE A 157 -45.10 -15.32 29.31
N GLN A 158 -44.93 -15.99 28.15
CA GLN A 158 -45.91 -16.39 27.10
C GLN A 158 -47.04 -15.46 26.53
N SER A 159 -47.01 -15.36 25.20
CA SER A 159 -48.12 -15.71 24.26
C SER A 159 -49.17 -14.70 23.73
N ALA A 160 -49.45 -14.88 22.43
CA ALA A 160 -50.76 -14.87 21.76
C ALA A 160 -51.63 -13.58 21.66
N SER A 161 -51.43 -12.88 20.54
CA SER A 161 -52.43 -12.67 19.47
C SER A 161 -53.77 -11.92 19.70
N LYS A 162 -54.08 -11.05 18.72
CA LYS A 162 -55.42 -10.48 18.35
C LYS A 162 -55.92 -9.34 19.28
N ASN A 163 -56.61 -8.29 18.81
CA ASN A 163 -57.03 -7.94 17.43
C ASN A 163 -57.18 -6.41 17.19
N SER A 164 -57.23 -6.04 15.90
CA SER A 164 -58.02 -4.94 15.29
C SER A 164 -57.88 -3.46 15.73
N THR A 165 -57.77 -2.60 14.69
CA THR A 165 -58.20 -1.18 14.58
C THR A 165 -57.50 -0.10 15.44
N SER A 166 -57.16 1.09 14.92
CA SER A 166 -57.22 1.62 13.53
C SER A 166 -56.36 2.88 13.30
N THR A 167 -56.24 3.27 12.02
CA THR A 167 -56.10 4.65 11.47
C THR A 167 -54.78 5.44 11.56
N THR A 168 -54.50 6.11 10.42
CA THR A 168 -53.72 7.36 10.18
C THR A 168 -52.20 7.41 10.40
N SER A 169 -51.49 7.58 9.27
CA SER A 169 -50.35 8.49 8.97
C SER A 169 -49.29 8.85 10.04
N GLY A 170 -47.99 8.82 9.73
CA GLY A 170 -47.34 8.52 8.45
C GLY A 170 -45.93 9.14 8.32
N LEU A 171 -45.46 9.25 7.07
CA LEU A 171 -44.14 9.71 6.62
C LEU A 171 -42.97 8.75 6.89
N SER A 172 -42.02 8.74 5.97
CA SER A 172 -40.84 7.87 5.94
C SER A 172 -39.76 8.56 5.11
N ASP A 173 -38.50 8.43 5.54
CA ASP A 173 -37.31 8.92 4.84
C ASP A 173 -36.27 7.79 4.76
N GLY A 174 -35.49 7.75 3.68
CA GLY A 174 -34.44 6.75 3.46
C GLY A 174 -34.50 6.08 2.08
N PRO A 175 -33.36 5.73 1.45
CA PRO A 175 -33.20 6.10 0.04
C PRO A 175 -32.96 4.95 -0.96
N SER A 176 -33.17 5.30 -2.23
CA SER A 176 -32.97 4.52 -3.46
C SER A 176 -31.56 3.92 -3.60
N SER A 177 -31.36 2.75 -4.23
CA SER A 177 -31.15 2.56 -5.70
C SER A 177 -30.59 1.12 -5.97
N PRO A 178 -30.09 0.73 -7.17
CA PRO A 178 -30.81 0.48 -8.43
C PRO A 178 -30.45 -0.89 -9.08
N THR A 179 -31.03 -1.26 -10.24
CA THR A 179 -30.29 -1.54 -11.52
C THR A 179 -31.17 -2.06 -12.70
N SER A 180 -31.09 -1.32 -13.81
CA SER A 180 -30.84 -1.75 -15.21
C SER A 180 -31.58 -2.90 -15.95
N ASP A 181 -32.17 -2.49 -17.09
CA ASP A 181 -32.03 -3.03 -18.46
C ASP A 181 -32.66 -4.37 -18.93
N SER A 182 -33.61 -4.24 -19.87
CA SER A 182 -33.46 -4.74 -21.26
C SER A 182 -34.44 -4.03 -22.22
N VAL A 183 -34.38 -4.29 -23.54
CA VAL A 183 -34.90 -3.38 -24.58
C VAL A 183 -36.07 -3.91 -25.44
N SER A 184 -37.04 -3.01 -25.66
CA SER A 184 -37.84 -2.76 -26.88
C SER A 184 -38.31 -3.92 -27.78
N SER A 185 -39.63 -4.06 -27.93
CA SER A 185 -40.31 -4.12 -29.24
C SER A 185 -41.83 -3.87 -29.10
N SER A 186 -42.51 -3.58 -30.21
CA SER A 186 -43.88 -3.04 -30.25
C SER A 186 -44.88 -3.95 -30.97
N LEU A 187 -46.19 -3.86 -30.64
CA LEU A 187 -47.33 -3.56 -31.56
C LEU A 187 -48.70 -4.17 -31.13
N THR A 188 -49.77 -3.58 -31.70
CA THR A 188 -51.11 -4.14 -32.06
C THR A 188 -52.37 -3.96 -31.18
N SER A 189 -53.46 -3.67 -31.92
CA SER A 189 -54.89 -4.06 -31.76
C SER A 189 -55.84 -3.44 -30.70
N SER A 190 -56.65 -2.50 -31.20
CA SER A 190 -58.14 -2.54 -31.33
C SER A 190 -59.08 -2.69 -30.11
N PRO A 191 -60.12 -1.82 -29.98
CA PRO A 191 -61.21 -1.96 -29.00
C PRO A 191 -62.46 -2.69 -29.56
N HIS A 192 -63.35 -3.21 -28.69
CA HIS A 192 -64.60 -3.87 -29.11
C HIS A 192 -65.83 -3.56 -28.22
N ARG A 193 -66.79 -2.84 -28.81
CA ARG A 193 -68.26 -3.05 -28.84
C ARG A 193 -69.10 -3.22 -27.55
N GLY A 194 -70.17 -2.42 -27.45
CA GLY A 194 -71.33 -2.59 -26.55
C GLY A 194 -71.64 -1.34 -25.73
N ALA A 195 -72.88 -0.88 -25.54
CA ALA A 195 -74.19 -1.25 -26.11
C ALA A 195 -75.02 0.04 -26.36
N GLY A 196 -76.16 -0.04 -27.06
CA GLY A 196 -77.00 1.14 -27.39
C GLY A 196 -78.41 1.07 -26.78
N PRO A 197 -79.28 2.04 -27.12
CA PRO A 197 -80.73 1.85 -27.10
C PRO A 197 -81.34 1.86 -28.53
N SER A 198 -82.51 1.23 -28.67
CA SER A 198 -83.29 1.11 -29.92
C SER A 198 -84.34 2.25 -30.09
N PRO A 199 -84.86 2.50 -31.30
CA PRO A 199 -85.63 3.70 -31.62
C PRO A 199 -87.15 3.57 -31.34
N PRO A 200 -87.90 4.70 -31.36
CA PRO A 200 -89.35 4.67 -31.56
C PRO A 200 -89.69 4.21 -33.00
N SER A 201 -90.86 3.61 -33.17
CA SER A 201 -91.32 3.03 -34.45
C SER A 201 -92.17 4.00 -35.27
N ASP A 202 -91.82 4.20 -36.54
CA ASP A 202 -92.65 4.95 -37.50
C ASP A 202 -93.97 4.24 -37.79
N SER A 203 -95.09 4.97 -37.66
CA SER A 203 -96.34 4.64 -38.34
C SER A 203 -96.27 5.17 -39.77
N THR A 204 -96.01 4.30 -40.74
CA THR A 204 -95.72 4.68 -42.13
C THR A 204 -96.95 5.15 -42.92
N SER A 205 -97.42 6.37 -42.68
CA SER A 205 -98.26 7.11 -43.63
C SER A 205 -97.37 7.77 -44.69
N SER A 206 -97.69 7.56 -45.97
CA SER A 206 -96.97 8.23 -47.07
C SER A 206 -97.12 9.76 -46.98
N PRO A 207 -96.08 10.58 -47.26
CA PRO A 207 -96.18 12.04 -47.25
C PRO A 207 -97.20 12.65 -48.23
N TYR A 208 -97.76 11.84 -49.13
CA TYR A 208 -98.78 12.21 -50.12
C TYR A 208 -100.22 11.83 -49.71
N ASP A 209 -100.38 11.12 -48.58
CA ASP A 209 -101.65 10.63 -48.07
C ASP A 209 -102.28 11.66 -47.10
N THR A 210 -102.69 12.80 -47.64
CA THR A 210 -103.40 13.85 -46.90
C THR A 210 -104.89 13.49 -46.75
N GLU A 211 -105.57 14.09 -45.77
CA GLU A 211 -107.02 13.88 -45.64
C GLU A 211 -107.79 14.42 -46.87
N CYS A 212 -107.23 15.41 -47.56
CA CYS A 212 -107.80 15.95 -48.79
C CYS A 212 -107.61 15.00 -49.97
N SER A 213 -106.43 14.36 -50.14
CA SER A 213 -106.26 13.36 -51.20
C SER A 213 -107.14 12.12 -50.96
N ARG A 214 -107.35 11.70 -49.71
CA ARG A 214 -108.37 10.68 -49.36
C ARG A 214 -109.80 11.13 -49.69
N LYS A 215 -110.17 12.38 -49.43
CA LYS A 215 -111.49 12.95 -49.80
C LYS A 215 -111.67 13.03 -51.32
N LEU A 216 -110.65 13.48 -52.06
CA LEU A 216 -110.64 13.55 -53.51
C LEU A 216 -110.87 12.15 -54.14
N ILE A 217 -110.14 11.14 -53.69
CA ILE A 217 -110.33 9.75 -54.14
C ILE A 217 -111.75 9.25 -53.79
N SER A 218 -112.24 9.53 -52.57
CA SER A 218 -113.60 9.17 -52.11
C SER A 218 -114.73 9.90 -52.85
N GLN A 219 -114.41 10.99 -53.54
CA GLN A 219 -115.34 11.79 -54.35
C GLN A 219 -115.31 11.33 -55.81
N ILE A 220 -114.12 11.07 -56.37
CA ILE A 220 -113.96 10.45 -57.70
C ILE A 220 -114.63 9.06 -57.75
N GLN A 221 -114.51 8.27 -56.69
CA GLN A 221 -115.20 6.98 -56.57
C GLN A 221 -116.73 7.09 -56.49
N ARG A 222 -117.28 8.22 -56.02
CA ARG A 222 -118.73 8.48 -56.03
C ARG A 222 -119.24 8.91 -57.40
N SER A 223 -118.45 9.65 -58.19
CA SER A 223 -118.81 10.08 -59.54
C SER A 223 -118.72 8.98 -60.62
N LEU A 224 -118.51 7.72 -60.23
CA LEU A 224 -118.32 6.58 -61.15
C LEU A 224 -119.32 5.42 -60.95
N SER A 225 -120.34 5.59 -60.10
CA SER A 225 -121.40 4.58 -59.92
C SER A 225 -122.39 4.58 -61.10
N GLN A 226 -122.56 3.43 -61.75
CA GLN A 226 -123.19 3.31 -63.07
C GLN A 226 -124.70 3.57 -63.16
N GLU A 227 -125.41 3.72 -62.03
CA GLU A 227 -126.87 3.89 -62.00
C GLU A 227 -127.32 5.20 -62.71
N SER A 228 -126.59 6.31 -62.53
CA SER A 228 -126.95 7.61 -63.11
C SER A 228 -126.93 7.67 -64.65
N LEU A 229 -126.36 6.67 -65.33
CA LEU A 229 -126.35 6.60 -66.79
C LEU A 229 -127.53 5.81 -67.37
N LEU A 230 -128.26 5.05 -66.53
CA LEU A 230 -129.40 4.24 -66.95
C LEU A 230 -130.69 5.09 -66.98
N ASP A 231 -130.93 5.90 -65.95
CA ASP A 231 -132.06 6.83 -65.86
C ASP A 231 -132.12 7.80 -67.06
N GLU A 232 -130.95 8.27 -67.53
CA GLU A 232 -130.85 9.20 -68.65
C GLU A 232 -131.12 8.53 -70.01
N LEU A 233 -130.80 7.24 -70.14
CA LEU A 233 -131.12 6.44 -71.34
C LEU A 233 -132.60 6.02 -71.39
N GLU A 234 -133.21 5.65 -70.25
CA GLU A 234 -134.64 5.34 -70.18
C GLU A 234 -135.50 6.59 -70.48
N SER A 235 -135.02 7.76 -70.03
CA SER A 235 -135.64 9.07 -70.33
C SER A 235 -135.64 9.42 -71.82
N GLU A 236 -134.58 9.11 -72.57
CA GLU A 236 -134.51 9.41 -74.01
C GLU A 236 -135.30 8.38 -74.85
N LEU A 237 -135.38 7.11 -74.43
CA LEU A 237 -136.05 6.04 -75.17
C LEU A 237 -137.57 6.29 -75.31
N MET A 238 -138.19 6.91 -74.30
CA MET A 238 -139.63 7.23 -74.28
C MET A 238 -140.02 8.42 -75.19
N ALA A 239 -139.06 9.13 -75.78
CA ALA A 239 -139.30 10.35 -76.56
C ALA A 239 -139.51 10.13 -78.09
N CYS A 240 -139.55 8.89 -78.58
CA CYS A 240 -139.46 8.58 -80.01
C CYS A 240 -140.45 7.50 -80.52
N GLN A 241 -141.75 7.62 -80.25
CA GLN A 241 -142.78 6.74 -80.83
C GLN A 241 -143.95 7.49 -81.50
N LEU A 242 -144.35 7.00 -82.68
CA LEU A 242 -145.55 7.37 -83.43
C LEU A 242 -146.14 6.09 -84.08
N PRO A 243 -147.47 5.90 -84.01
CA PRO A 243 -148.27 5.28 -85.07
C PRO A 243 -149.38 6.26 -85.54
N GLU A 244 -149.86 6.31 -86.79
CA GLU A 244 -150.25 5.26 -87.77
C GLU A 244 -151.55 4.49 -87.45
N VAL A 245 -152.18 3.97 -88.51
CA VAL A 245 -153.64 3.80 -88.63
C VAL A 245 -154.01 2.41 -89.16
N GLU A 246 -154.98 1.75 -88.53
CA GLU A 246 -155.70 0.59 -89.09
C GLU A 246 -157.23 0.81 -89.18
N ARG A 247 -157.96 -0.14 -89.79
CA ARG A 247 -159.19 0.14 -90.55
C ARG A 247 -160.28 -0.93 -90.39
N ASP A 248 -161.51 -0.43 -90.52
CA ASP A 248 -162.76 -1.09 -90.95
C ASP A 248 -163.62 -1.77 -89.86
N GLY A 249 -164.93 -1.80 -90.13
CA GLY A 249 -166.00 -2.11 -89.17
C GLY A 249 -167.41 -1.65 -89.58
N GLY A 250 -167.58 -0.99 -90.74
CA GLY A 250 -168.88 -0.68 -91.34
C GLY A 250 -169.17 0.81 -91.59
N GLY A 251 -169.60 1.18 -92.82
CA GLY A 251 -169.90 2.59 -93.13
C GLY A 251 -170.43 2.98 -94.53
N LYS A 252 -170.33 2.14 -95.57
CA LYS A 252 -170.86 2.33 -96.96
C LYS A 252 -170.41 3.59 -97.77
N GLY A 253 -169.79 3.34 -98.92
CA GLY A 253 -170.27 3.93 -100.20
C GLY A 253 -169.53 5.10 -100.86
N SER A 254 -168.53 4.79 -101.71
CA SER A 254 -168.38 5.15 -103.15
C SER A 254 -169.11 6.38 -103.78
N PRO A 255 -168.59 6.97 -104.90
CA PRO A 255 -167.20 7.08 -105.37
C PRO A 255 -166.85 8.41 -106.14
N SER A 256 -165.59 8.50 -106.61
CA SER A 256 -165.15 9.12 -107.90
C SER A 256 -165.03 10.66 -108.11
N VAL A 257 -163.89 11.04 -108.73
CA VAL A 257 -163.66 12.10 -109.76
C VAL A 257 -163.66 13.61 -109.38
N ASN A 258 -162.56 14.28 -109.77
CA ASN A 258 -162.31 15.72 -110.00
C ASN A 258 -162.82 16.78 -108.99
N GLY A 259 -161.90 17.53 -108.36
CA GLY A 259 -162.22 18.78 -107.64
C GLY A 259 -161.03 19.45 -106.92
N VAL A 260 -161.20 20.75 -106.65
CA VAL A 260 -160.34 21.73 -105.92
C VAL A 260 -161.31 22.50 -105.00
N PRO A 261 -160.98 23.12 -103.81
CA PRO A 261 -159.69 23.44 -103.15
C PRO A 261 -159.59 23.17 -101.60
N LEU A 262 -158.48 23.65 -101.00
CA LEU A 262 -158.33 24.37 -99.70
C LEU A 262 -157.97 23.67 -98.36
N GLU A 263 -157.34 24.48 -97.49
CA GLU A 263 -157.05 24.38 -96.03
C GLU A 263 -156.08 23.31 -95.49
N ARG A 264 -154.93 23.74 -94.89
CA ARG A 264 -154.10 22.95 -93.94
C ARG A 264 -152.97 23.75 -93.22
N GLU A 265 -153.27 24.52 -92.18
CA GLU A 265 -152.22 25.25 -91.40
C GLU A 265 -151.68 24.46 -90.18
N ASP A 266 -152.45 23.56 -89.58
CA ASP A 266 -152.14 22.90 -88.30
C ASP A 266 -150.84 22.09 -88.24
N CYS A 267 -150.29 21.67 -89.39
CA CYS A 267 -149.07 20.87 -89.44
C CYS A 267 -147.80 21.65 -89.01
N VAL A 268 -147.86 22.99 -88.93
CA VAL A 268 -146.72 23.82 -88.53
C VAL A 268 -146.53 23.85 -87.01
N LEU A 269 -147.61 24.02 -86.24
CA LEU A 269 -147.57 24.23 -84.79
C LEU A 269 -147.03 23.01 -84.02
N VAL A 270 -147.34 21.79 -84.49
CA VAL A 270 -146.85 20.55 -83.84
C VAL A 270 -145.34 20.40 -83.97
N LEU A 271 -144.77 20.84 -85.11
CA LEU A 271 -143.33 20.84 -85.33
C LEU A 271 -142.64 21.85 -84.39
N GLU A 272 -143.23 23.05 -84.25
CA GLU A 272 -142.70 24.12 -83.42
C GLU A 272 -142.65 23.75 -81.93
N HIS A 273 -143.69 23.14 -81.38
CA HIS A 273 -143.69 22.70 -79.97
C HIS A 273 -142.65 21.58 -79.70
N CYS A 274 -142.46 20.66 -80.63
CA CYS A 274 -141.42 19.62 -80.52
C CYS A 274 -140.01 20.23 -80.51
N VAL A 275 -139.77 21.21 -81.38
CA VAL A 275 -138.51 21.98 -81.43
C VAL A 275 -138.29 22.77 -80.13
N GLN A 276 -139.30 23.45 -79.60
CA GLN A 276 -139.21 24.16 -78.32
C GLN A 276 -138.88 23.22 -77.15
N HIS A 277 -139.51 22.03 -77.07
CA HIS A 277 -139.19 21.04 -76.04
C HIS A 277 -137.75 20.54 -76.14
N LYS A 278 -137.25 20.25 -77.35
CA LYS A 278 -135.85 19.85 -77.56
C LYS A 278 -134.87 20.97 -77.19
N TYR A 279 -135.17 22.23 -77.50
CA TYR A 279 -134.35 23.36 -77.02
C TYR A 279 -134.34 23.46 -75.48
N ALA A 280 -135.49 23.31 -74.80
CA ALA A 280 -135.53 23.36 -73.34
C ALA A 280 -134.81 22.17 -72.66
N GLN A 281 -134.86 20.98 -73.27
CA GLN A 281 -134.06 19.81 -72.84
C GLN A 281 -132.55 20.09 -73.03
N GLN A 282 -132.17 20.66 -74.17
CA GLN A 282 -130.80 21.01 -74.50
C GLN A 282 -130.25 22.13 -73.59
N GLU A 283 -131.06 23.13 -73.25
CA GLU A 283 -130.70 24.20 -72.32
C GLU A 283 -130.44 23.65 -70.91
N LYS A 284 -131.31 22.76 -70.39
CA LYS A 284 -131.08 22.08 -69.10
C LYS A 284 -129.81 21.22 -69.11
N SER A 285 -129.48 20.60 -70.25
CA SER A 285 -128.22 19.87 -70.42
C SER A 285 -127.01 20.81 -70.37
N ILE A 286 -127.07 21.93 -71.08
CA ILE A 286 -126.04 22.98 -71.05
C ILE A 286 -125.88 23.56 -69.63
N GLN A 287 -126.97 23.81 -68.90
CA GLN A 287 -126.93 24.30 -67.52
C GLN A 287 -126.27 23.28 -66.58
N ARG A 288 -126.60 21.98 -66.67
CA ARG A 288 -125.90 20.92 -65.90
C ARG A 288 -124.41 20.89 -66.21
N LEU A 289 -124.03 20.91 -67.49
CA LEU A 289 -122.63 20.91 -67.92
C LEU A 289 -121.88 22.17 -67.47
N LEU A 290 -122.53 23.33 -67.42
CA LEU A 290 -121.95 24.57 -66.87
C LEU A 290 -121.73 24.48 -65.36
N GLU A 291 -122.67 23.88 -64.60
CA GLU A 291 -122.47 23.63 -63.17
C GLU A 291 -121.36 22.61 -62.91
N GLU A 292 -121.25 21.53 -63.68
CA GLU A 292 -120.16 20.56 -63.57
C GLU A 292 -118.81 21.18 -63.94
N ASN A 293 -118.76 21.97 -65.02
CA ASN A 293 -117.55 22.69 -65.39
C ASN A 293 -117.13 23.68 -64.28
N LYS A 294 -118.09 24.35 -63.63
CA LYS A 294 -117.83 25.17 -62.44
C LYS A 294 -117.32 24.32 -61.26
N ARG A 295 -117.96 23.19 -60.93
CA ARG A 295 -117.50 22.25 -59.89
C ARG A 295 -116.07 21.76 -60.17
N HIS A 296 -115.72 21.50 -61.43
CA HIS A 296 -114.36 21.15 -61.84
C HIS A 296 -113.38 22.32 -61.70
N GLN A 297 -113.77 23.56 -62.03
CA GLN A 297 -112.95 24.74 -61.80
C GLN A 297 -112.69 24.98 -60.31
N ASP A 298 -113.73 24.90 -59.47
CA ASP A 298 -113.62 25.02 -58.01
C ASP A 298 -112.71 23.91 -57.43
N LEU A 299 -112.80 22.68 -57.95
CA LEU A 299 -111.93 21.56 -57.57
C LEU A 299 -110.47 21.75 -58.02
N ILE A 300 -110.23 22.27 -59.22
CA ILE A 300 -108.88 22.58 -59.74
C ILE A 300 -108.23 23.71 -58.93
N LEU A 301 -109.01 24.72 -58.53
CA LEU A 301 -108.56 25.79 -57.63
C LEU A 301 -108.22 25.24 -56.23
N GLY A 302 -109.07 24.37 -55.69
CA GLY A 302 -108.82 23.63 -54.45
C GLY A 302 -107.50 22.85 -54.48
N ILE A 303 -107.34 21.96 -55.48
CA ILE A 303 -106.12 21.18 -55.70
C ILE A 303 -104.90 22.09 -55.88
N CYS A 304 -105.04 23.22 -56.60
CA CYS A 304 -103.94 24.18 -56.73
C CYS A 304 -103.57 24.82 -55.39
N SER A 305 -104.53 25.23 -54.58
CA SER A 305 -104.27 25.79 -53.24
C SER A 305 -103.61 24.78 -52.30
N GLU A 306 -104.04 23.51 -52.29
CA GLU A 306 -103.40 22.47 -51.47
C GLU A 306 -101.97 22.19 -51.95
N LYS A 307 -101.77 22.04 -53.26
CA LYS A 307 -100.46 21.88 -53.90
C LYS A 307 -99.51 23.03 -53.54
N ASP A 308 -99.99 24.27 -53.51
CA ASP A 308 -99.15 25.43 -53.17
C ASP A 308 -98.94 25.59 -51.65
N ASN A 309 -99.91 25.22 -50.80
CA ASN A 309 -99.71 25.05 -49.35
C ASN A 309 -98.67 23.96 -49.04
N MET A 310 -98.73 22.81 -49.71
CA MET A 310 -97.77 21.70 -49.56
C MET A 310 -96.36 22.09 -49.99
N LYS A 311 -96.21 22.93 -51.03
CA LYS A 311 -94.90 23.55 -51.36
C LYS A 311 -94.41 24.45 -50.23
N GLU A 312 -95.27 25.26 -49.62
CA GLU A 312 -94.88 26.14 -48.52
C GLU A 312 -94.51 25.34 -47.25
N GLU A 313 -95.22 24.26 -46.93
CA GLU A 313 -94.81 23.34 -45.86
C GLU A 313 -93.47 22.65 -46.16
N LEU A 314 -93.27 22.15 -47.40
CA LEU A 314 -91.98 21.57 -47.81
C LEU A 314 -90.84 22.59 -47.70
N LYS A 315 -91.10 23.86 -48.06
CA LYS A 315 -90.15 24.96 -47.89
C LYS A 315 -89.84 25.19 -46.41
N LYS A 316 -90.85 25.26 -45.54
CA LYS A 316 -90.68 25.40 -44.07
C LYS A 316 -89.89 24.22 -43.48
N ARG A 317 -90.17 22.98 -43.90
CA ARG A 317 -89.43 21.78 -43.49
C ARG A 317 -87.97 21.79 -43.97
N ALA A 318 -87.71 22.26 -45.19
CA ALA A 318 -86.35 22.44 -45.69
C ALA A 318 -85.60 23.57 -44.95
N GLU A 319 -86.29 24.64 -44.56
CA GLU A 319 -85.75 25.75 -43.77
C GLU A 319 -85.42 25.30 -42.33
N THR A 320 -86.26 24.52 -41.66
CA THR A 320 -85.93 23.94 -40.35
C THR A 320 -84.84 22.88 -40.44
N GLN A 321 -84.85 22.01 -41.47
CA GLN A 321 -83.77 21.04 -41.71
C GLN A 321 -82.42 21.75 -41.92
N LYS A 322 -82.41 22.89 -42.63
CA LYS A 322 -81.22 23.74 -42.80
C LYS A 322 -80.78 24.38 -41.47
N GLN A 323 -81.72 24.84 -40.63
CA GLN A 323 -81.40 25.35 -39.30
C GLN A 323 -80.78 24.24 -38.43
N HIS A 324 -81.36 23.04 -38.40
CA HIS A 324 -80.80 21.90 -37.68
C HIS A 324 -79.41 21.49 -38.20
N MET A 325 -79.21 21.45 -39.51
CA MET A 325 -77.90 21.17 -40.12
C MET A 325 -76.86 22.21 -39.67
N ASN A 326 -77.18 23.50 -39.75
CA ASN A 326 -76.31 24.58 -39.26
C ASN A 326 -76.01 24.45 -37.76
N THR A 327 -77.00 24.03 -36.95
CA THR A 327 -76.79 23.79 -35.51
C THR A 327 -75.85 22.61 -35.27
N ILE A 328 -76.00 21.51 -36.03
CA ILE A 328 -75.13 20.33 -35.96
C ILE A 328 -73.70 20.71 -36.33
N THR A 329 -73.47 21.41 -37.46
CA THR A 329 -72.11 21.82 -37.86
C THR A 329 -71.46 22.75 -36.83
N ASN A 330 -72.22 23.69 -36.25
CA ASN A 330 -71.72 24.57 -35.18
C ASN A 330 -71.33 23.78 -33.91
N LEU A 331 -72.10 22.76 -33.54
CA LEU A 331 -71.79 21.89 -32.41
C LEU A 331 -70.59 20.98 -32.70
N GLU A 332 -70.50 20.42 -33.90
CA GLU A 332 -69.34 19.64 -34.33
C GLU A 332 -68.05 20.48 -34.31
N ASP A 333 -68.08 21.70 -34.82
CA ASP A 333 -66.91 22.58 -34.83
C ASP A 333 -66.54 23.04 -33.42
N ARG A 334 -67.52 23.27 -32.53
CA ARG A 334 -67.22 23.49 -31.11
C ARG A 334 -66.64 22.26 -30.43
N VAL A 335 -67.05 21.05 -30.79
CA VAL A 335 -66.43 19.79 -30.31
C VAL A 335 -65.01 19.64 -30.85
N LYS A 336 -64.74 19.93 -32.13
CA LYS A 336 -63.40 19.93 -32.74
C LYS A 336 -62.48 20.94 -32.04
N GLU A 337 -63.00 22.11 -31.67
CA GLU A 337 -62.25 23.11 -30.89
C GLU A 337 -61.94 22.62 -29.48
N LEU A 338 -62.95 22.15 -28.73
CA LEU A 338 -62.77 21.62 -27.37
C LEU A 338 -61.81 20.41 -27.35
N GLN A 339 -61.82 19.55 -28.36
CA GLN A 339 -60.84 18.47 -28.53
C GLN A 339 -59.41 19.01 -28.75
N ARG A 340 -59.26 20.13 -29.47
CA ARG A 340 -57.97 20.79 -29.70
C ARG A 340 -57.45 21.50 -28.45
N GLU A 341 -58.33 22.19 -27.72
CA GLU A 341 -58.06 22.80 -26.41
C GLU A 341 -57.65 21.74 -25.37
N LEU A 342 -58.37 20.61 -25.31
CA LEU A 342 -58.10 19.49 -24.39
C LEU A 342 -56.80 18.77 -24.75
N LYS A 343 -56.51 18.56 -26.04
CA LYS A 343 -55.21 18.05 -26.47
C LYS A 343 -54.08 19.02 -26.13
N GLY A 344 -54.23 20.31 -26.44
CA GLY A 344 -53.20 21.32 -26.18
C GLY A 344 -52.94 21.55 -24.68
N THR A 345 -53.92 21.36 -23.81
CA THR A 345 -53.72 21.38 -22.35
C THR A 345 -53.07 20.10 -21.84
N ARG A 346 -53.43 18.93 -22.38
CA ARG A 346 -52.77 17.64 -22.08
C ARG A 346 -51.29 17.65 -22.48
N ASP A 347 -50.97 18.15 -23.67
CA ASP A 347 -49.59 18.22 -24.19
C ASP A 347 -48.74 19.20 -23.34
N LYS A 348 -49.31 20.33 -22.91
CA LYS A 348 -48.68 21.26 -21.94
C LYS A 348 -48.43 20.60 -20.57
N LEU A 349 -49.40 19.84 -20.05
CA LEU A 349 -49.25 19.13 -18.77
C LEU A 349 -48.13 18.09 -18.84
N ILE A 350 -48.03 17.34 -19.93
CA ILE A 350 -46.93 16.38 -20.17
C ILE A 350 -45.57 17.09 -20.23
N GLN A 351 -45.48 18.24 -20.89
CA GLN A 351 -44.24 19.05 -20.92
C GLN A 351 -43.87 19.58 -19.52
N GLN A 352 -44.83 20.03 -18.73
CA GLN A 352 -44.60 20.45 -17.34
C GLN A 352 -44.17 19.28 -16.45
N GLU A 353 -44.79 18.11 -16.59
CA GLU A 353 -44.41 16.89 -15.87
C GLU A 353 -42.98 16.45 -16.22
N GLN A 354 -42.61 16.49 -17.51
CA GLN A 354 -41.26 16.18 -17.98
C GLN A 354 -40.23 17.19 -17.45
N ALA A 355 -40.53 18.49 -17.47
CA ALA A 355 -39.66 19.53 -16.91
C ALA A 355 -39.48 19.38 -15.38
N ALA A 356 -40.56 19.09 -14.65
CA ALA A 356 -40.51 18.82 -13.21
C ALA A 356 -39.68 17.56 -12.89
N LYS A 357 -39.84 16.48 -13.67
CA LYS A 357 -39.02 15.25 -13.56
C LYS A 357 -37.54 15.51 -13.86
N ALA A 358 -37.23 16.32 -14.87
CA ALA A 358 -35.85 16.71 -15.18
C ALA A 358 -35.23 17.54 -14.05
N SER A 359 -35.96 18.51 -13.51
CA SER A 359 -35.54 19.32 -12.36
C SER A 359 -35.32 18.46 -11.10
N LEU A 360 -36.24 17.55 -10.79
CA LEU A 360 -36.08 16.59 -9.69
C LEU A 360 -34.85 15.70 -9.86
N MET A 361 -34.61 15.15 -11.06
CA MET A 361 -33.40 14.36 -11.34
C MET A 361 -32.12 15.19 -11.21
N GLN A 362 -32.14 16.47 -11.61
CA GLN A 362 -30.98 17.36 -11.45
C GLN A 362 -30.72 17.66 -9.98
N MET A 363 -31.75 18.03 -9.21
CA MET A 363 -31.64 18.26 -7.76
C MET A 363 -31.18 17.00 -7.03
N GLN A 364 -31.71 15.82 -7.38
CA GLN A 364 -31.31 14.54 -6.79
C GLN A 364 -29.84 14.23 -7.05
N LYS A 365 -29.35 14.40 -8.29
CA LYS A 365 -27.92 14.23 -8.61
C LYS A 365 -27.03 15.24 -7.87
N GLU A 366 -27.50 16.47 -7.69
CA GLU A 366 -26.76 17.48 -6.95
C GLU A 366 -26.75 17.20 -5.43
N THR A 367 -27.81 16.62 -4.87
CA THR A 367 -27.83 16.21 -3.46
C THR A 367 -27.02 14.94 -3.21
N THR A 368 -27.02 13.94 -4.11
CA THR A 368 -26.13 12.77 -3.97
C THR A 368 -24.66 13.20 -4.09
N TYR A 369 -24.30 14.04 -5.06
CA TYR A 369 -22.93 14.56 -5.17
C TYR A 369 -22.49 15.38 -3.94
N ARG A 370 -23.39 16.18 -3.34
CA ARG A 370 -23.10 16.85 -2.06
C ARG A 370 -22.92 15.86 -0.91
N LEU A 371 -23.77 14.83 -0.83
CA LEU A 371 -23.68 13.77 0.18
C LEU A 371 -22.35 13.00 0.07
N GLU A 372 -21.99 12.56 -1.15
CA GLU A 372 -20.73 11.90 -1.49
C GLU A 372 -19.53 12.78 -1.10
N GLN A 373 -19.55 14.07 -1.42
CA GLN A 373 -18.46 14.99 -1.06
C GLN A 373 -18.34 15.19 0.46
N VAL A 374 -19.45 15.26 1.19
CA VAL A 374 -19.43 15.37 2.66
C VAL A 374 -18.95 14.06 3.28
N ASN A 375 -19.46 12.92 2.83
CA ASN A 375 -19.09 11.60 3.34
C ASN A 375 -17.59 11.33 3.12
N ARG A 376 -17.07 11.66 1.92
CA ARG A 376 -15.64 11.61 1.60
C ARG A 376 -14.80 12.48 2.54
N LYS A 377 -15.23 13.72 2.85
CA LYS A 377 -14.53 14.58 3.83
C LYS A 377 -14.56 14.00 5.24
N CYS A 378 -15.64 13.32 5.63
CA CYS A 378 -15.73 12.61 6.91
C CYS A 378 -14.82 11.37 6.94
N GLU A 379 -14.67 10.64 5.83
CA GLU A 379 -13.72 9.53 5.67
C GLU A 379 -12.27 10.02 5.70
N GLU A 380 -11.95 11.09 4.98
CA GLU A 380 -10.62 11.73 4.98
C GLU A 380 -10.24 12.20 6.40
N ALA A 381 -11.13 12.94 7.10
CA ALA A 381 -10.92 13.35 8.49
C ALA A 381 -10.84 12.17 9.48
N ARG A 382 -11.54 11.06 9.21
CA ARG A 382 -11.42 9.81 9.99
C ARG A 382 -10.05 9.17 9.79
N GLN A 383 -9.57 9.06 8.55
CA GLN A 383 -8.25 8.51 8.23
C GLN A 383 -7.12 9.38 8.82
N GLU A 384 -7.28 10.71 8.82
CA GLU A 384 -6.36 11.63 9.51
C GLU A 384 -6.34 11.37 11.03
N LYS A 385 -7.51 11.21 11.67
CA LYS A 385 -7.61 10.88 13.10
C LYS A 385 -6.96 9.53 13.41
N GLU A 386 -7.24 8.49 12.63
CA GLU A 386 -6.64 7.16 12.81
C GLU A 386 -5.11 7.20 12.61
N THR A 387 -4.64 7.95 11.61
CA THR A 387 -3.22 8.21 11.38
C THR A 387 -2.58 8.98 12.55
N MET A 388 -3.28 9.93 13.16
CA MET A 388 -2.82 10.68 14.32
C MET A 388 -2.74 9.81 15.58
N VAL A 389 -3.73 8.92 15.80
CA VAL A 389 -3.69 7.92 16.88
C VAL A 389 -2.51 6.96 16.68
N MET A 390 -2.30 6.45 15.46
CA MET A 390 -1.15 5.57 15.17
C MET A 390 0.21 6.27 15.32
N LYS A 391 0.29 7.59 15.10
CA LYS A 391 1.47 8.41 15.43
C LYS A 391 1.64 8.57 16.95
N TYR A 392 0.56 8.81 17.69
CA TYR A 392 0.59 8.96 19.14
C TYR A 392 1.02 7.67 19.84
N VAL A 393 0.38 6.54 19.52
CA VAL A 393 0.72 5.20 20.06
C VAL A 393 2.17 4.83 19.75
N ARG A 394 2.69 5.20 18.57
CA ARG A 394 4.11 5.01 18.23
C ARG A 394 5.03 5.87 19.11
N GLY A 395 4.75 7.17 19.23
CA GLY A 395 5.53 8.07 20.07
C GLY A 395 5.47 7.72 21.57
N GLU A 396 4.34 7.20 22.04
CA GLU A 396 4.17 6.70 23.41
C GLU A 396 4.95 5.40 23.64
N LYS A 397 4.94 4.46 22.67
CA LYS A 397 5.83 3.29 22.71
C LYS A 397 7.30 3.71 22.73
N GLU A 398 7.72 4.58 21.80
CA GLU A 398 9.09 5.09 21.73
C GLU A 398 9.49 5.79 23.04
N ALA A 399 8.59 6.55 23.67
CA ALA A 399 8.82 7.16 24.98
C ALA A 399 8.90 6.13 26.15
N LEU A 400 8.13 5.04 26.11
CA LEU A 400 8.22 3.95 27.08
C LEU A 400 9.51 3.13 26.92
N ASP A 401 9.91 2.85 25.68
CA ASP A 401 11.16 2.13 25.39
C ASP A 401 12.38 3.00 25.76
N LEU A 402 12.36 4.30 25.49
CA LEU A 402 13.37 5.26 25.98
C LEU A 402 13.41 5.38 27.51
N ARG A 403 12.27 5.22 28.21
CA ARG A 403 12.25 5.15 29.69
C ARG A 403 12.90 3.86 30.20
N ARG A 404 12.61 2.71 29.59
CA ARG A 404 13.25 1.41 29.91
C ARG A 404 14.77 1.47 29.68
N ASP A 405 15.20 2.00 28.55
CA ASP A 405 16.62 2.18 28.24
C ASP A 405 17.29 3.12 29.26
N LYS A 406 16.64 4.25 29.60
CA LYS A 406 17.10 5.14 30.67
C LYS A 406 17.24 4.40 32.01
N GLU A 407 16.22 3.66 32.44
CA GLU A 407 16.22 2.94 33.73
C GLU A 407 17.30 1.85 33.79
N THR A 408 17.55 1.12 32.69
CA THR A 408 18.65 0.14 32.63
C THR A 408 20.03 0.80 32.59
N LEU A 409 20.17 1.97 31.96
CA LEU A 409 21.40 2.76 32.01
C LEU A 409 21.64 3.35 33.40
N GLU A 410 20.60 3.85 34.09
CA GLU A 410 20.68 4.29 35.49
C GLU A 410 20.97 3.13 36.45
N LYS A 411 20.52 1.91 36.14
CA LYS A 411 20.91 0.69 36.89
C LYS A 411 22.40 0.38 36.69
N LYS A 412 22.87 0.32 35.44
CA LYS A 412 24.29 0.12 35.10
C LYS A 412 25.20 1.20 35.71
N LEU A 413 24.74 2.46 35.74
CA LEU A 413 25.46 3.56 36.37
C LEU A 413 25.58 3.38 37.89
N ARG A 414 24.51 2.95 38.56
CA ARG A 414 24.54 2.61 40.01
C ARG A 414 25.42 1.39 40.31
N GLU A 415 25.47 0.42 39.42
CA GLU A 415 26.35 -0.75 39.54
C GLU A 415 27.83 -0.37 39.32
N ALA A 416 28.13 0.48 38.33
CA ALA A 416 29.45 1.04 38.10
C ALA A 416 29.92 1.93 39.28
N ALA A 417 29.03 2.75 39.85
CA ALA A 417 29.35 3.55 41.03
C ALA A 417 29.72 2.67 42.23
N LYS A 418 28.94 1.62 42.52
CA LYS A 418 29.26 0.63 43.57
C LYS A 418 30.61 -0.07 43.35
N GLU A 419 30.97 -0.36 42.10
CA GLU A 419 32.28 -0.92 41.78
C GLU A 419 33.41 0.09 41.99
N VAL A 420 33.21 1.37 41.65
CA VAL A 420 34.15 2.45 41.97
C VAL A 420 34.33 2.59 43.49
N ASP A 421 33.24 2.59 44.27
CA ASP A 421 33.30 2.62 45.74
C ASP A 421 34.06 1.40 46.30
N ARG A 422 33.81 0.21 45.75
CA ARG A 422 34.51 -1.03 46.15
C ARG A 422 36.01 -0.97 45.84
N GLN A 423 36.40 -0.40 44.70
CA GLN A 423 37.81 -0.21 44.34
C GLN A 423 38.46 0.91 45.17
N ALA A 424 37.72 1.96 45.54
CA ALA A 424 38.19 3.00 46.46
C ALA A 424 38.43 2.43 47.88
N LEU A 425 37.52 1.61 48.40
CA LEU A 425 37.70 0.88 49.66
C LEU A 425 38.93 -0.06 49.59
N ARG A 426 39.11 -0.78 48.48
CA ARG A 426 40.30 -1.62 48.26
C ARG A 426 41.59 -0.79 48.20
N GLY A 427 41.56 0.37 47.55
CA GLY A 427 42.67 1.32 47.51
C GLY A 427 43.04 1.85 48.89
N ASN A 428 42.05 2.19 49.72
CA ASN A 428 42.24 2.60 51.11
C ASN A 428 42.84 1.48 51.98
N GLN A 429 42.39 0.24 51.81
CA GLN A 429 42.97 -0.91 52.52
C GLN A 429 44.44 -1.12 52.12
N LEU A 430 44.75 -1.13 50.82
CA LEU A 430 46.12 -1.24 50.32
C LEU A 430 47.01 -0.06 50.77
N ALA A 431 46.45 1.15 50.90
CA ALA A 431 47.17 2.31 51.45
C ALA A 431 47.45 2.16 52.95
N GLN A 432 46.50 1.62 53.73
CA GLN A 432 46.70 1.28 55.15
C GLN A 432 47.77 0.21 55.32
N ASP A 433 47.71 -0.87 54.53
CA ASP A 433 48.67 -1.97 54.63
C ASP A 433 50.08 -1.57 54.15
N ARG A 434 50.18 -0.72 53.12
CA ARG A 434 51.44 -0.03 52.78
C ARG A 434 51.96 0.81 53.94
N GLY A 435 51.09 1.51 54.67
CA GLY A 435 51.46 2.28 55.86
C GLY A 435 51.97 1.39 57.01
N ARG A 436 51.30 0.26 57.27
CA ARG A 436 51.74 -0.75 58.26
C ARG A 436 53.09 -1.36 57.89
N LEU A 437 53.28 -1.70 56.61
CA LEU A 437 54.55 -2.24 56.11
C LEU A 437 55.67 -1.20 56.20
N GLN A 438 55.41 0.06 55.88
CA GLN A 438 56.39 1.15 56.07
C GLN A 438 56.80 1.27 57.54
N GLN A 439 55.83 1.35 58.47
CA GLN A 439 56.12 1.40 59.91
C GLN A 439 56.93 0.19 60.41
N LEU A 440 56.71 -0.99 59.83
CA LEU A 440 57.48 -2.20 60.14
C LEU A 440 58.92 -2.11 59.57
N CYS A 441 59.10 -1.58 58.36
CA CYS A 441 60.42 -1.26 57.80
C CYS A 441 61.16 -0.24 58.67
N ASP A 442 60.53 0.91 58.99
CA ASP A 442 61.10 1.97 59.83
C ASP A 442 61.53 1.41 61.21
N ALA A 443 60.70 0.56 61.82
CA ALA A 443 61.03 -0.12 63.07
C ALA A 443 62.20 -1.11 62.92
N LYS A 444 62.33 -1.79 61.78
CA LYS A 444 63.46 -2.70 61.49
C LYS A 444 64.75 -1.94 61.19
N GLU A 445 64.68 -0.79 60.52
CA GLU A 445 65.82 0.14 60.38
C GLU A 445 66.25 0.69 61.75
N GLY A 446 65.29 0.95 62.65
CA GLY A 446 65.54 1.27 64.05
C GLY A 446 66.23 0.15 64.83
N ASP A 447 65.77 -1.10 64.68
CA ASP A 447 66.42 -2.29 65.26
C ASP A 447 67.85 -2.49 64.73
N VAL A 448 68.05 -2.42 63.41
CA VAL A 448 69.37 -2.51 62.76
C VAL A 448 70.29 -1.38 63.26
N SER A 449 69.77 -0.17 63.39
CA SER A 449 70.52 0.96 63.96
C SER A 449 70.86 0.76 65.43
N ARG A 450 70.03 0.08 66.22
CA ARG A 450 70.32 -0.27 67.62
C ARG A 450 71.41 -1.34 67.69
N LEU A 451 71.24 -2.44 66.96
CA LEU A 451 72.20 -3.54 66.86
C LEU A 451 73.57 -3.07 66.34
N THR A 452 73.61 -2.13 65.40
CA THR A 452 74.88 -1.54 64.91
C THR A 452 75.64 -0.84 66.04
N ARG A 453 74.95 -0.03 66.87
CA ARG A 453 75.56 0.63 68.04
C ARG A 453 75.96 -0.35 69.15
N GLU A 454 75.24 -1.46 69.29
CA GLU A 454 75.60 -2.55 70.21
C GLU A 454 76.87 -3.28 69.71
N VAL A 455 76.99 -3.53 68.41
CA VAL A 455 78.20 -4.06 67.76
C VAL A 455 79.39 -3.11 67.89
N GLU A 456 79.16 -1.78 67.85
CA GLU A 456 80.20 -0.78 68.10
C GLU A 456 80.68 -0.81 69.56
N LYS A 457 79.78 -0.81 70.54
CA LYS A 457 80.12 -1.00 71.96
C LYS A 457 80.88 -2.29 72.22
N LEU A 458 80.44 -3.42 71.64
CA LEU A 458 81.12 -4.70 71.79
C LEU A 458 82.53 -4.70 71.15
N LYS A 459 82.77 -3.92 70.08
CA LYS A 459 84.12 -3.68 69.55
C LYS A 459 84.98 -2.87 70.53
N GLU A 460 84.43 -1.83 71.14
CA GLU A 460 85.13 -1.01 72.16
C GLU A 460 85.44 -1.83 73.42
N GLU A 461 84.50 -2.62 73.91
CA GLU A 461 84.68 -3.54 75.04
C GLU A 461 85.73 -4.60 74.72
N ASN A 462 85.65 -5.26 73.55
CA ASN A 462 86.65 -6.23 73.12
C ASN A 462 88.05 -5.58 72.99
N ASN A 463 88.15 -4.35 72.50
CA ASN A 463 89.41 -3.59 72.47
C ASN A 463 89.91 -3.29 73.90
N SER A 464 89.03 -2.90 74.82
CA SER A 464 89.34 -2.73 76.25
C SER A 464 89.84 -4.02 76.89
N HIS A 465 89.20 -5.15 76.60
CA HIS A 465 89.63 -6.48 77.04
C HIS A 465 90.97 -6.89 76.41
N LEU A 466 91.21 -6.62 75.13
CA LEU A 466 92.48 -6.86 74.45
C LEU A 466 93.62 -6.03 75.08
N ILE A 467 93.37 -4.78 75.47
CA ILE A 467 94.32 -3.93 76.20
C ILE A 467 94.58 -4.51 77.60
N LYS A 468 93.54 -4.90 78.35
CA LYS A 468 93.68 -5.53 79.68
C LYS A 468 94.46 -6.86 79.61
N VAL A 469 94.21 -7.69 78.60
CA VAL A 469 94.94 -8.95 78.36
C VAL A 469 96.40 -8.67 78.01
N LYS A 470 96.70 -7.72 77.12
CA LYS A 470 98.08 -7.30 76.82
C LYS A 470 98.80 -6.78 78.07
N TRP A 471 98.12 -6.00 78.91
CA TRP A 471 98.67 -5.53 80.19
C TRP A 471 98.95 -6.68 81.16
N ALA A 472 97.98 -7.59 81.36
CA ALA A 472 98.14 -8.75 82.23
C ALA A 472 99.22 -9.72 81.72
N GLN A 473 99.34 -9.91 80.41
CA GLN A 473 100.39 -10.71 79.77
C GLN A 473 101.78 -10.09 80.00
N ASN A 474 101.92 -8.76 79.87
CA ASN A 474 103.16 -8.05 80.18
C ASN A 474 103.47 -8.11 81.69
N LYS A 475 102.46 -8.00 82.57
CA LYS A 475 102.63 -8.11 84.02
C LYS A 475 103.09 -9.51 84.43
N LEU A 476 102.40 -10.55 83.96
CA LEU A 476 102.77 -11.95 84.17
C LEU A 476 104.18 -12.25 83.64
N LYS A 477 104.57 -11.67 82.50
CA LYS A 477 105.95 -11.80 81.99
C LYS A 477 106.96 -11.20 82.98
N SER A 478 106.73 -9.97 83.46
CA SER A 478 107.61 -9.33 84.46
C SER A 478 107.67 -10.10 85.79
N GLU A 479 106.57 -10.73 86.19
CA GLU A 479 106.51 -11.57 87.40
C GLU A 479 107.18 -12.94 87.20
N ALA A 480 107.10 -13.52 86.01
CA ALA A 480 107.82 -14.74 85.65
C ALA A 480 109.34 -14.50 85.61
N ASP A 481 109.79 -13.36 85.08
CA ASP A 481 111.19 -12.95 85.09
C ASP A 481 111.68 -12.69 86.54
N ALA A 482 110.91 -11.98 87.37
CA ALA A 482 111.24 -11.77 88.79
C ALA A 482 111.20 -13.08 89.63
N HIS A 483 110.28 -14.00 89.33
CA HIS A 483 110.21 -15.31 89.97
C HIS A 483 111.37 -16.22 89.53
N LYS A 484 111.85 -16.09 88.29
CA LYS A 484 113.07 -16.77 87.80
C LYS A 484 114.28 -16.32 88.63
N GLU A 485 114.51 -15.01 88.76
CA GLU A 485 115.58 -14.50 89.65
C GLU A 485 115.43 -15.01 91.11
N SER A 486 114.20 -15.07 91.60
CA SER A 486 113.93 -15.51 92.98
C SER A 486 114.18 -17.01 93.17
N LYS A 487 113.86 -17.83 92.17
CA LYS A 487 114.17 -19.26 92.10
C LYS A 487 115.67 -19.53 91.97
N ASP A 488 116.42 -18.61 91.36
CA ASP A 488 117.88 -18.68 91.27
C ASP A 488 118.49 -18.39 92.67
N LYS A 489 118.09 -17.28 93.30
CA LYS A 489 118.47 -16.92 94.68
C LYS A 489 118.11 -18.01 95.70
N LEU A 490 116.98 -18.69 95.54
CA LEU A 490 116.54 -19.76 96.45
C LEU A 490 117.32 -21.07 96.26
N ARG A 491 117.86 -21.35 95.05
CA ARG A 491 118.80 -22.46 94.84
C ARG A 491 120.11 -22.22 95.59
N ASP A 492 120.64 -20.99 95.55
CA ASP A 492 121.86 -20.60 96.27
C ASP A 492 121.72 -20.64 97.80
N ILE A 493 120.50 -20.54 98.33
CA ILE A 493 120.20 -20.73 99.76
C ILE A 493 120.03 -22.21 100.09
N THR A 494 119.40 -22.98 99.21
CA THR A 494 119.14 -24.41 99.43
C THR A 494 120.44 -25.23 99.50
N SER A 495 121.44 -24.92 98.67
CA SER A 495 122.76 -25.57 98.70
C SER A 495 123.52 -25.32 100.01
N LYS A 496 123.34 -24.15 100.63
CA LYS A 496 123.91 -23.83 101.96
C LYS A 496 123.19 -24.57 103.08
N LEU A 497 121.89 -24.81 102.93
CA LEU A 497 121.09 -25.55 103.91
C LEU A 497 121.40 -27.06 103.93
N THR A 498 121.72 -27.66 102.79
CA THR A 498 122.13 -29.09 102.75
C THR A 498 123.43 -29.32 103.50
N GLN A 499 124.43 -28.46 103.31
CA GLN A 499 125.73 -28.52 104.00
C GLN A 499 125.55 -28.49 105.53
N ALA A 500 124.72 -27.58 106.05
CA ALA A 500 124.47 -27.45 107.49
C ALA A 500 123.69 -28.64 108.11
N LYS A 501 123.02 -29.48 107.32
CA LYS A 501 122.28 -30.65 107.85
C LYS A 501 123.18 -31.84 108.12
N GLU A 502 124.15 -32.10 107.23
CA GLU A 502 125.09 -33.22 107.32
C GLU A 502 125.90 -33.17 108.63
N GLU A 503 126.24 -31.96 109.09
CA GLU A 503 126.91 -31.69 110.37
C GLU A 503 126.07 -32.13 111.60
N THR A 504 124.75 -32.00 111.55
CA THR A 504 123.86 -32.27 112.70
C THR A 504 123.53 -33.76 112.91
N GLU A 505 123.58 -34.56 111.85
CA GLU A 505 123.14 -35.96 111.90
C GLU A 505 124.18 -36.85 112.60
N GLN A 506 125.46 -36.48 112.50
CA GLN A 506 126.59 -37.19 113.11
C GLN A 506 126.56 -37.17 114.66
N ILE A 507 126.01 -36.12 115.27
CA ILE A 507 125.97 -35.95 116.73
C ILE A 507 124.97 -36.92 117.38
N ARG A 508 123.83 -37.17 116.72
CA ARG A 508 122.66 -37.85 117.33
C ARG A 508 122.89 -39.33 117.66
N LYS A 509 123.88 -39.97 117.02
CA LYS A 509 124.22 -41.40 117.20
C LYS A 509 124.81 -41.75 118.56
N ASN A 510 125.54 -40.84 119.21
CA ASN A 510 126.29 -41.17 120.44
C ASN A 510 125.43 -41.30 121.71
N CYS A 511 124.15 -40.95 121.68
CA CYS A 511 123.33 -40.82 122.90
C CYS A 511 122.44 -42.03 123.23
N GLN A 512 122.35 -43.05 122.36
CA GLN A 512 121.26 -44.04 122.44
C GLN A 512 121.54 -45.31 123.27
N ASP A 513 122.81 -45.66 123.54
CA ASP A 513 123.15 -46.96 124.16
C ASP A 513 123.14 -46.96 125.70
N MET A 514 123.18 -45.79 126.35
CA MET A 514 123.45 -45.67 127.80
C MET A 514 122.25 -45.97 128.72
N ILE A 515 121.01 -45.89 128.23
CA ILE A 515 119.81 -45.71 129.08
C ILE A 515 119.12 -47.05 129.48
N ARG A 516 119.52 -48.19 128.90
CA ARG A 516 118.69 -49.42 128.88
C ARG A 516 118.79 -50.34 130.12
N THR A 517 119.41 -49.92 131.23
CA THR A 517 119.97 -50.89 132.22
C THR A 517 119.56 -50.70 133.70
N TYR A 518 118.57 -49.86 134.04
CA TYR A 518 118.33 -49.46 135.45
C TYR A 518 116.86 -49.29 135.90
N GLN A 519 115.89 -50.05 135.35
CA GLN A 519 114.45 -49.79 135.54
C GLN A 519 113.63 -50.87 136.30
N GLU A 520 114.12 -51.48 137.40
CA GLU A 520 113.35 -52.50 138.16
C GLU A 520 113.43 -52.30 139.72
N SER A 521 112.29 -52.54 140.43
CA SER A 521 112.02 -52.53 141.91
C SER A 521 111.89 -51.16 142.67
N GLU A 522 110.98 -50.88 143.65
CA GLU A 522 109.72 -51.54 144.17
C GLU A 522 108.78 -50.61 145.07
N GLU A 523 107.83 -51.18 145.87
CA GLU A 523 106.61 -50.62 146.59
C GLU A 523 106.75 -49.46 147.66
N ILE A 524 105.70 -48.91 148.37
CA ILE A 524 104.33 -48.33 148.10
C ILE A 524 103.55 -47.99 149.46
N LYS A 525 102.25 -47.57 149.41
CA LYS A 525 101.15 -47.49 150.47
C LYS A 525 101.00 -46.30 151.46
N SER A 526 99.74 -45.78 151.60
CA SER A 526 98.94 -45.65 152.87
C SER A 526 97.54 -44.97 152.70
N ASN A 527 96.63 -45.17 153.68
CA ASN A 527 95.41 -44.43 154.09
C ASN A 527 94.01 -44.79 153.48
N GLU A 528 93.17 -45.48 154.26
CA GLU A 528 91.71 -45.69 154.00
C GLU A 528 90.93 -45.95 155.32
N LEU A 529 90.23 -44.95 155.91
CA LEU A 529 89.27 -45.24 157.02
C LEU A 529 88.17 -44.18 157.31
N ASP A 530 88.38 -42.89 157.01
CA ASP A 530 87.54 -41.77 157.51
C ASP A 530 86.12 -41.58 156.89
N ALA A 531 85.67 -42.49 156.01
CA ALA A 531 84.54 -42.19 155.12
C ALA A 531 83.13 -42.32 155.74
N LYS A 532 82.91 -43.24 156.70
CA LYS A 532 81.59 -43.89 156.91
C LYS A 532 80.60 -43.20 157.86
N LEU A 533 80.92 -42.07 158.50
CA LEU A 533 80.06 -41.45 159.53
C LEU A 533 78.98 -40.47 159.00
N ARG A 534 78.94 -40.20 157.69
CA ARG A 534 78.26 -39.00 157.15
C ARG A 534 76.86 -39.21 156.55
N GLU A 535 76.44 -40.46 156.34
CA GLU A 535 75.34 -40.81 155.42
C GLU A 535 73.96 -40.85 156.10
N THR A 536 73.87 -41.42 157.30
CA THR A 536 72.61 -41.84 157.95
C THR A 536 71.67 -40.73 158.45
N LYS A 537 71.97 -39.46 158.18
CA LYS A 537 71.10 -38.31 158.55
C LYS A 537 70.24 -37.76 157.40
N GLY A 538 70.46 -38.19 156.16
CA GLY A 538 69.82 -37.58 154.98
C GLY A 538 68.38 -38.02 154.67
N GLU A 539 68.00 -39.24 155.05
CA GLU A 539 66.85 -39.91 154.42
C GLU A 539 65.48 -39.54 155.03
N LEU A 540 65.43 -39.37 156.35
CA LEU A 540 64.20 -39.15 157.12
C LEU A 540 63.43 -37.87 156.73
N ALA A 541 64.08 -36.92 156.05
CA ALA A 541 63.50 -35.65 155.67
C ALA A 541 62.54 -35.72 154.46
N LYS A 542 62.75 -36.65 153.51
CA LYS A 542 62.01 -36.65 152.23
C LYS A 542 60.54 -37.08 152.39
N HIS A 543 60.30 -38.12 153.18
CA HIS A 543 59.05 -38.89 153.21
C HIS A 543 57.80 -38.08 153.66
N LYS A 544 57.97 -36.86 154.20
CA LYS A 544 56.85 -35.98 154.61
C LYS A 544 56.34 -35.06 153.49
N GLN A 545 57.16 -34.73 152.50
CA GLN A 545 56.76 -33.81 151.42
C GLN A 545 55.80 -34.48 150.43
N GLU A 546 56.06 -35.74 150.11
CA GLU A 546 55.37 -36.49 149.03
C GLU A 546 53.88 -36.73 149.30
N GLN A 547 53.42 -36.56 150.54
CA GLN A 547 52.04 -36.85 150.95
C GLN A 547 51.09 -35.65 150.76
N THR A 548 51.58 -34.40 150.83
CA THR A 548 50.77 -33.21 150.55
C THR A 548 50.47 -33.05 149.06
N ASP A 549 51.47 -33.33 148.22
CA ASP A 549 51.44 -33.00 146.79
C ASP A 549 50.41 -33.86 146.03
N GLN A 550 50.09 -35.05 146.54
CA GLN A 550 49.11 -35.97 145.96
C GLN A 550 47.66 -35.44 146.07
N LEU A 551 47.30 -34.78 147.19
CA LEU A 551 45.92 -34.34 147.42
C LEU A 551 45.49 -33.20 146.48
N GLU A 552 46.41 -32.27 146.18
CA GLU A 552 46.11 -31.15 145.29
C GLU A 552 45.91 -31.61 143.83
N VAL A 553 46.67 -32.62 143.38
CA VAL A 553 46.50 -33.24 142.05
C VAL A 553 45.11 -33.84 141.87
N HIS A 554 44.53 -34.45 142.91
CA HIS A 554 43.15 -34.94 142.86
C HIS A 554 42.12 -33.80 142.75
N ARG A 555 42.36 -32.67 143.43
CA ARG A 555 41.46 -31.50 143.41
C ARG A 555 41.41 -30.82 142.04
N VAL A 556 42.54 -30.74 141.35
CA VAL A 556 42.63 -30.15 139.99
C VAL A 556 41.87 -31.03 138.98
N LYS A 557 42.17 -32.33 138.94
CA LYS A 557 41.54 -33.30 138.01
C LYS A 557 40.01 -33.37 138.09
N ALA A 558 39.45 -33.13 139.27
CA ALA A 558 38.00 -33.07 139.45
C ALA A 558 37.36 -31.89 138.69
N LYS A 559 38.01 -30.71 138.70
CA LYS A 559 37.52 -29.52 137.98
C LYS A 559 37.62 -29.68 136.46
N GLU A 560 38.77 -30.16 135.99
CA GLU A 560 39.01 -30.44 134.57
C GLU A 560 37.91 -31.35 133.97
N LEU A 561 37.49 -32.35 134.73
CA LEU A 561 36.39 -33.25 134.36
C LEU A 561 35.02 -32.56 134.26
N ASP A 562 34.71 -31.59 135.12
CA ASP A 562 33.42 -30.89 135.10
C ASP A 562 33.35 -29.78 134.05
N ASP A 563 34.47 -29.11 133.78
CA ASP A 563 34.56 -28.13 132.69
C ASP A 563 34.52 -28.82 131.32
N LEU A 564 35.15 -30.00 131.18
CA LEU A 564 35.05 -30.83 129.98
C LEU A 564 33.61 -31.31 129.71
N LYS A 565 32.85 -31.70 130.74
CA LYS A 565 31.42 -32.06 130.60
C LYS A 565 30.58 -30.89 130.09
N ARG A 566 30.87 -29.66 130.55
CA ARG A 566 30.14 -28.46 130.15
C ARG A 566 30.38 -28.14 128.68
N SER A 567 31.66 -28.09 128.27
CA SER A 567 32.05 -27.88 126.87
C SER A 567 31.48 -28.97 125.94
N TYR A 568 31.47 -30.23 126.37
CA TYR A 568 30.82 -31.31 125.64
C TYR A 568 29.31 -31.06 125.43
N LYS A 569 28.59 -30.65 126.49
CA LYS A 569 27.15 -30.36 126.40
C LYS A 569 26.86 -29.17 125.49
N GLU A 570 27.63 -28.09 125.61
CA GLU A 570 27.54 -26.92 124.73
C GLU A 570 27.73 -27.32 123.25
N SER A 571 28.79 -28.09 122.95
CA SER A 571 29.05 -28.59 121.59
C SER A 571 27.96 -29.52 121.03
N MET A 572 27.27 -30.26 121.90
CA MET A 572 26.15 -31.13 121.51
C MET A 572 24.90 -30.32 121.18
N ASP A 573 24.59 -29.29 121.97
CA ASP A 573 23.44 -28.40 121.72
C ASP A 573 23.66 -27.55 120.46
N GLU A 574 24.88 -27.03 120.24
CA GLU A 574 25.25 -26.40 118.97
C GLU A 574 25.02 -27.34 117.77
N LEU A 575 25.52 -28.58 117.87
CA LEU A 575 25.40 -29.61 116.84
C LEU A 575 23.94 -29.97 116.53
N ASP A 576 23.05 -30.00 117.53
CA ASP A 576 21.61 -30.18 117.31
C ASP A 576 20.94 -28.94 116.68
N THR A 577 21.38 -27.71 116.98
CA THR A 577 20.92 -26.53 116.20
C THR A 577 21.42 -26.53 114.75
N LEU A 578 22.60 -27.08 114.48
CA LEU A 578 23.13 -27.22 113.13
C LEU A 578 22.38 -28.32 112.35
N ARG A 579 22.04 -29.45 113.00
CA ARG A 579 21.16 -30.50 112.43
C ARG A 579 19.80 -29.96 112.02
N THR A 580 19.16 -29.17 112.88
CA THR A 580 17.83 -28.59 112.58
C THR A 580 17.90 -27.56 111.44
N LYS A 581 18.93 -26.71 111.40
CA LYS A 581 19.17 -25.80 110.27
C LYS A 581 19.42 -26.53 108.95
N LEU A 582 20.27 -27.58 108.97
CA LEU A 582 20.48 -28.46 107.81
C LEU A 582 19.15 -29.03 107.33
N LYS A 583 18.35 -29.61 108.22
CA LYS A 583 17.06 -30.17 107.86
C LYS A 583 16.11 -29.14 107.22
N CYS A 584 16.01 -27.91 107.76
CA CYS A 584 15.17 -26.89 107.14
C CYS A 584 15.62 -26.55 105.70
N LEU A 585 16.92 -26.48 105.45
CA LEU A 585 17.48 -26.24 104.11
C LEU A 585 17.28 -27.46 103.18
N GLU A 586 17.33 -28.67 103.72
CA GLU A 586 17.00 -29.92 103.01
C GLU A 586 15.50 -30.00 102.66
N ASP A 587 14.60 -29.53 103.54
CA ASP A 587 13.14 -29.47 103.33
C ASP A 587 12.72 -28.32 102.37
N GLU A 588 13.53 -27.26 102.24
CA GLU A 588 13.34 -26.17 101.26
C GLU A 588 13.86 -26.52 99.87
N ARG A 589 15.01 -27.22 99.78
CA ARG A 589 15.63 -27.64 98.52
C ARG A 589 14.67 -28.24 97.46
N PRO A 590 13.80 -29.23 97.76
CA PRO A 590 12.91 -29.80 96.76
C PRO A 590 11.89 -28.81 96.21
N ARG A 591 11.53 -27.76 96.95
CA ARG A 591 10.62 -26.70 96.48
C ARG A 591 11.26 -25.88 95.36
N TRP A 592 12.54 -25.54 95.54
CA TRP A 592 13.33 -24.86 94.51
C TRP A 592 13.62 -25.76 93.31
N GLU A 593 13.82 -27.07 93.51
CA GLU A 593 13.96 -28.05 92.43
C GLU A 593 12.64 -28.22 91.63
N ASP A 594 11.48 -28.20 92.29
CA ASP A 594 10.14 -28.16 91.66
C ASP A 594 9.90 -26.87 90.85
N GLU A 595 10.26 -25.71 91.40
CA GLU A 595 10.12 -24.43 90.70
C GLU A 595 11.04 -24.33 89.49
N LEU A 596 12.31 -24.71 89.62
CA LEU A 596 13.23 -24.83 88.50
C LEU A 596 12.73 -25.82 87.45
N SER A 597 12.04 -26.89 87.85
CA SER A 597 11.42 -27.85 86.92
C SER A 597 10.24 -27.21 86.16
N LYS A 598 9.34 -26.49 86.84
CA LYS A 598 8.25 -25.72 86.20
C LYS A 598 8.78 -24.69 85.19
N TYR A 599 9.82 -23.93 85.55
CA TYR A 599 10.46 -22.99 84.63
C TYR A 599 11.10 -23.69 83.43
N ARG A 600 11.78 -24.83 83.62
CA ARG A 600 12.32 -25.65 82.52
C ARG A 600 11.22 -26.15 81.59
N GLU A 601 10.08 -26.61 82.11
CA GLU A 601 8.94 -27.00 81.27
C GLU A 601 8.38 -25.83 80.47
N ILE A 602 8.20 -24.65 81.08
CA ILE A 602 7.69 -23.46 80.39
C ILE A 602 8.63 -23.07 79.24
N ILE A 603 9.94 -23.02 79.51
CA ILE A 603 10.97 -22.75 78.50
C ILE A 603 10.94 -23.80 77.37
N ASN A 604 10.71 -25.08 77.68
CA ASN A 604 10.62 -26.14 76.67
C ASN A 604 9.33 -26.05 75.85
N ARG A 605 8.18 -25.71 76.47
CA ARG A 605 6.91 -25.42 75.76
C ARG A 605 7.06 -24.23 74.82
N GLN A 606 7.68 -23.15 75.28
CA GLN A 606 7.96 -21.95 74.46
C GLN A 606 8.92 -22.26 73.31
N LYS A 607 9.98 -23.05 73.53
CA LYS A 607 10.88 -23.52 72.45
C LYS A 607 10.15 -24.34 71.39
N ALA A 608 9.23 -25.22 71.81
CA ALA A 608 8.42 -26.02 70.88
C ALA A 608 7.39 -25.17 70.09
N GLU A 609 6.82 -24.13 70.72
CA GLU A 609 5.96 -23.14 70.05
C GLU A 609 6.76 -22.33 69.01
N ILE A 610 7.92 -21.78 69.40
CA ILE A 610 8.83 -21.05 68.49
C ILE A 610 9.30 -21.96 67.34
N GLY A 611 9.49 -23.26 67.59
CA GLY A 611 9.73 -24.27 66.54
C GLY A 611 8.58 -24.33 65.54
N ARG A 612 7.36 -24.63 66.02
CA ARG A 612 6.16 -24.70 65.16
C ARG A 612 5.88 -23.41 64.38
N GLN A 613 6.10 -22.25 64.99
CA GLN A 613 5.95 -20.95 64.33
C GLN A 613 6.99 -20.74 63.22
N ARG A 614 8.24 -21.17 63.41
CA ARG A 614 9.26 -21.16 62.34
C ARG A 614 8.92 -22.14 61.23
N ASP A 615 8.43 -23.33 61.55
CA ASP A 615 8.00 -24.30 60.55
C ASP A 615 6.82 -23.78 59.71
N GLU A 616 5.88 -23.05 60.32
CA GLU A 616 4.78 -22.42 59.59
C GLU A 616 5.25 -21.26 58.71
N LEU A 617 6.17 -20.41 59.21
CA LEU A 617 6.80 -19.37 58.40
C LEU A 617 7.58 -19.95 57.21
N ASN A 618 8.26 -21.08 57.39
CA ASN A 618 8.96 -21.80 56.32
C ASN A 618 7.98 -22.34 55.26
N LYS A 619 6.83 -22.89 55.66
CA LYS A 619 5.75 -23.29 54.72
C LYS A 619 5.19 -22.10 53.97
N MET A 620 4.90 -20.99 54.65
CA MET A 620 4.39 -19.77 54.02
C MET A 620 5.39 -19.18 53.03
N ALA A 621 6.69 -19.20 53.35
CA ALA A 621 7.74 -18.80 52.41
C ALA A 621 7.80 -19.71 51.18
N ALA A 622 7.72 -21.04 51.36
CA ALA A 622 7.71 -22.00 50.26
C ALA A 622 6.46 -21.88 49.36
N LEU A 623 5.29 -21.60 49.95
CA LEU A 623 4.05 -21.33 49.21
C LEU A 623 4.12 -19.98 48.47
N GLN A 624 4.72 -18.96 49.07
CA GLN A 624 4.94 -17.66 48.42
C GLN A 624 5.92 -17.78 47.25
N GLU A 625 6.99 -18.56 47.40
CA GLU A 625 7.94 -18.85 46.32
C GLU A 625 7.27 -19.65 45.20
N GLN A 626 6.44 -20.66 45.53
CA GLN A 626 5.68 -21.39 44.53
C GLN A 626 4.70 -20.50 43.78
N HIS A 627 3.92 -19.66 44.47
CA HIS A 627 3.04 -18.69 43.82
C HIS A 627 3.78 -17.66 42.97
N GLN A 628 5.05 -17.40 43.25
CA GLN A 628 5.88 -16.55 42.39
C GLN A 628 6.31 -17.31 41.11
N ARG A 629 6.70 -18.59 41.22
CA ARG A 629 6.93 -19.46 40.05
C ARG A 629 5.67 -19.61 39.19
N ASP A 630 4.52 -19.91 39.82
CA ASP A 630 3.23 -20.05 39.15
C ASP A 630 2.88 -18.79 38.32
N ARG A 631 3.17 -17.59 38.87
CA ARG A 631 2.97 -16.30 38.17
C ARG A 631 3.94 -16.10 37.02
N GLU A 632 5.20 -16.47 37.18
CA GLU A 632 6.21 -16.36 36.12
C GLU A 632 5.93 -17.35 34.98
N GLU A 633 5.49 -18.57 35.29
CA GLU A 633 4.98 -19.54 34.31
C GLU A 633 3.72 -19.01 33.60
N LEU A 634 2.72 -18.51 34.34
CA LEU A 634 1.52 -17.91 33.74
C LEU A 634 1.86 -16.71 32.83
N ALA A 635 2.79 -15.85 33.22
CA ALA A 635 3.26 -14.75 32.38
C ALA A 635 3.89 -15.27 31.08
N SER A 636 4.75 -16.28 31.16
CA SER A 636 5.36 -16.91 29.99
C SER A 636 4.33 -17.56 29.04
N ARG A 637 3.24 -18.13 29.58
CA ARG A 637 2.12 -18.67 28.79
C ARG A 637 1.27 -17.58 28.15
N CYS A 638 1.13 -16.42 28.79
CA CYS A 638 0.51 -15.25 28.16
C CYS A 638 1.38 -14.71 27.01
N ASP A 639 2.69 -14.58 27.21
CA ASP A 639 3.63 -14.14 26.16
C ASP A 639 3.65 -15.12 24.97
N GLU A 640 3.62 -16.44 25.22
CA GLU A 640 3.44 -17.46 24.18
C GLU A 640 2.11 -17.29 23.43
N ALA A 641 1.00 -17.07 24.15
CA ALA A 641 -0.32 -16.90 23.55
C ALA A 641 -0.42 -15.63 22.70
N ASP A 642 0.14 -14.51 23.15
CA ASP A 642 0.15 -13.25 22.40
C ASP A 642 1.11 -13.28 21.20
N SER A 643 2.21 -14.02 21.29
CA SER A 643 3.05 -14.36 20.14
C SER A 643 2.30 -15.19 19.10
N LEU A 644 1.55 -16.21 19.52
CA LEU A 644 0.71 -17.03 18.62
C LEU A 644 -0.46 -16.23 18.03
N ASN A 645 -1.12 -15.37 18.82
CA ASN A 645 -2.17 -14.46 18.34
C ASN A 645 -1.62 -13.50 17.28
N SER A 646 -0.40 -12.97 17.48
CA SER A 646 0.26 -12.11 16.51
C SER A 646 0.55 -12.85 15.20
N GLN A 647 1.12 -14.05 15.28
CA GLN A 647 1.36 -14.91 14.11
C GLN A 647 0.05 -15.27 13.37
N MET A 648 -1.04 -15.54 14.10
CA MET A 648 -2.36 -15.78 13.52
C MET A 648 -2.93 -14.53 12.83
N ALA A 649 -2.76 -13.34 13.41
CA ALA A 649 -3.20 -12.09 12.81
C ALA A 649 -2.42 -11.75 11.52
N ASP A 650 -1.13 -12.09 11.48
CA ASP A 650 -0.28 -11.94 10.30
C ASP A 650 -0.65 -12.95 9.21
N LEU A 651 -0.80 -14.24 9.52
CA LEU A 651 -1.29 -15.26 8.58
C LEU A 651 -2.69 -14.91 8.03
N GLN A 652 -3.58 -14.35 8.85
CA GLN A 652 -4.87 -13.84 8.37
C GLN A 652 -4.72 -12.64 7.42
N ARG A 653 -3.68 -11.81 7.57
CA ARG A 653 -3.38 -10.69 6.66
C ARG A 653 -2.87 -11.22 5.32
N ASP A 654 -2.00 -12.22 5.35
CA ASP A 654 -1.49 -12.87 4.13
C ASP A 654 -2.59 -13.59 3.35
N VAL A 655 -3.52 -14.26 4.04
CA VAL A 655 -4.70 -14.90 3.42
C VAL A 655 -5.71 -13.88 2.87
N ARG A 656 -5.87 -12.71 3.51
CA ARG A 656 -6.65 -11.60 2.92
C ARG A 656 -5.95 -11.09 1.66
N GLY A 657 -4.67 -10.75 1.76
CA GLY A 657 -3.86 -10.27 0.64
C GLY A 657 -3.73 -11.26 -0.51
N SER A 658 -3.84 -12.58 -0.26
CA SER A 658 -3.87 -13.59 -1.34
C SER A 658 -5.22 -13.61 -2.06
N ARG A 659 -6.34 -13.49 -1.32
CA ARG A 659 -7.69 -13.40 -1.90
C ARG A 659 -7.92 -12.09 -2.66
N GLU A 660 -7.32 -10.99 -2.20
CA GLU A 660 -7.33 -9.70 -2.90
C GLU A 660 -6.61 -9.84 -4.27
N ARG A 661 -5.40 -10.41 -4.30
CA ARG A 661 -4.67 -10.72 -5.54
C ARG A 661 -5.41 -11.73 -6.44
N GLU A 662 -6.08 -12.71 -5.86
CA GLU A 662 -6.93 -13.66 -6.60
C GLU A 662 -8.12 -12.95 -7.26
N ALA A 663 -8.80 -12.06 -6.53
CA ALA A 663 -9.90 -11.25 -7.06
C ALA A 663 -9.43 -10.27 -8.15
N GLU A 664 -8.25 -9.66 -8.01
CA GLU A 664 -7.62 -8.86 -9.07
C GLU A 664 -7.35 -9.70 -10.33
N LEU A 665 -6.73 -10.88 -10.18
CA LEU A 665 -6.45 -11.80 -11.29
C LEU A 665 -7.74 -12.27 -11.98
N LEU A 666 -8.79 -12.61 -11.22
CA LEU A 666 -10.10 -12.94 -11.77
C LEU A 666 -10.71 -11.74 -12.52
N GLY A 667 -10.60 -10.52 -11.97
CA GLY A 667 -11.04 -9.30 -12.65
C GLY A 667 -10.23 -8.95 -13.90
N PHE A 668 -8.95 -9.33 -13.98
CA PHE A 668 -8.17 -9.25 -15.21
C PHE A 668 -8.61 -10.32 -16.22
N THR A 669 -8.88 -11.56 -15.77
CA THR A 669 -9.40 -12.66 -16.61
C THR A 669 -10.77 -12.31 -17.19
N GLU A 670 -11.68 -11.74 -16.39
CA GLU A 670 -12.99 -11.25 -16.84
C GLU A 670 -12.84 -10.18 -17.93
N LYS A 671 -12.02 -9.15 -17.69
CA LYS A 671 -11.76 -8.07 -18.67
C LYS A 671 -11.13 -8.60 -19.96
N LEU A 672 -10.21 -9.56 -19.87
CA LEU A 672 -9.63 -10.24 -21.03
C LEU A 672 -10.66 -11.08 -21.79
N SER A 673 -11.47 -11.87 -21.10
CA SER A 673 -12.49 -12.73 -21.71
C SER A 673 -13.60 -11.90 -22.36
N SER A 674 -14.05 -10.84 -21.70
CA SER A 674 -15.01 -9.86 -22.23
C SER A 674 -14.48 -9.17 -23.49
N LYS A 675 -13.23 -8.69 -23.45
CA LYS A 675 -12.59 -8.05 -24.61
C LYS A 675 -12.33 -9.04 -25.76
N ASN A 676 -12.00 -10.30 -25.46
CA ASN A 676 -11.84 -11.35 -26.47
C ASN A 676 -13.18 -11.68 -27.14
N ALA A 677 -14.26 -11.86 -26.36
CA ALA A 677 -15.61 -12.07 -26.88
C ALA A 677 -16.08 -10.88 -27.74
N HIS A 678 -15.78 -9.65 -27.33
CA HIS A 678 -16.08 -8.45 -28.12
C HIS A 678 -15.30 -8.42 -29.44
N LEU A 679 -13.97 -8.60 -29.43
CA LEU A 679 -13.14 -8.68 -30.64
C LEU A 679 -13.57 -9.83 -31.57
N GLN A 680 -13.99 -10.97 -31.01
CA GLN A 680 -14.51 -12.08 -31.80
C GLN A 680 -15.87 -11.74 -32.42
N SER A 681 -16.73 -10.99 -31.73
CA SER A 681 -17.99 -10.45 -32.30
C SER A 681 -17.73 -9.44 -33.42
N GLU A 682 -16.74 -8.55 -33.27
CA GLU A 682 -16.32 -7.62 -34.31
C GLU A 682 -15.72 -8.36 -35.52
N SER A 683 -14.86 -9.35 -35.29
CA SER A 683 -14.29 -10.18 -36.35
C SER A 683 -15.36 -10.94 -37.12
N ASN A 684 -16.37 -11.49 -36.43
CA ASN A 684 -17.49 -12.17 -37.06
C ASN A 684 -18.36 -11.20 -37.88
N ALA A 685 -18.60 -9.98 -37.36
CA ALA A 685 -19.35 -8.95 -38.07
C ALA A 685 -18.61 -8.43 -39.31
N LEU A 686 -17.29 -8.23 -39.22
CA LEU A 686 -16.43 -7.84 -40.34
C LEU A 686 -16.32 -8.97 -41.39
N GLN A 687 -16.22 -10.23 -40.96
CA GLN A 687 -16.27 -11.38 -41.87
C GLN A 687 -17.60 -11.42 -42.63
N ALA A 688 -18.74 -11.28 -41.94
CA ALA A 688 -20.06 -11.25 -42.59
C ALA A 688 -20.23 -10.07 -43.57
N GLN A 689 -19.61 -8.91 -43.30
CA GLN A 689 -19.55 -7.80 -44.25
C GLN A 689 -18.66 -8.11 -45.46
N LEU A 690 -17.51 -8.77 -45.24
CA LEU A 690 -16.59 -9.19 -46.29
C LEU A 690 -17.24 -10.25 -47.20
N ASP A 691 -17.95 -11.22 -46.62
CA ASP A 691 -18.72 -12.24 -47.34
C ASP A 691 -19.85 -11.60 -48.16
N GLN A 692 -20.58 -10.64 -47.59
CA GLN A 692 -21.61 -9.88 -48.31
C GLN A 692 -21.02 -9.06 -49.47
N LEU A 693 -19.85 -8.44 -49.28
CA LEU A 693 -19.14 -7.72 -50.34
C LEU A 693 -18.64 -8.68 -51.42
N ALA A 694 -18.07 -9.82 -51.05
CA ALA A 694 -17.62 -10.85 -51.99
C ALA A 694 -18.77 -11.40 -52.83
N ALA A 695 -19.94 -11.67 -52.22
CA ALA A 695 -21.16 -12.06 -52.93
C ALA A 695 -21.62 -10.97 -53.93
N ARG A 696 -21.62 -9.69 -53.53
CA ARG A 696 -21.94 -8.56 -54.43
C ARG A 696 -20.92 -8.41 -55.56
N PHE A 697 -19.63 -8.60 -55.29
CA PHE A 697 -18.59 -8.57 -56.33
C PHE A 697 -18.75 -9.73 -57.32
N ALA A 698 -19.10 -10.93 -56.86
CA ALA A 698 -19.41 -12.07 -57.72
C ALA A 698 -20.65 -11.80 -58.58
N GLU A 699 -21.72 -11.23 -58.01
CA GLU A 699 -22.94 -10.86 -58.73
C GLU A 699 -22.68 -9.79 -59.80
N GLN A 700 -21.93 -8.72 -59.47
CA GLN A 700 -21.56 -7.67 -60.42
C GLN A 700 -20.62 -8.20 -61.52
N ARG A 701 -19.71 -9.12 -61.18
CA ARG A 701 -18.85 -9.79 -62.15
C ARG A 701 -19.65 -10.65 -63.12
N ALA A 702 -20.61 -11.43 -62.62
CA ALA A 702 -21.50 -12.24 -63.46
C ALA A 702 -22.31 -11.35 -64.44
N LYS A 703 -22.82 -10.19 -63.98
CA LYS A 703 -23.49 -9.20 -64.84
C LYS A 703 -22.56 -8.57 -65.87
N LEU A 704 -21.29 -8.33 -65.54
CA LEU A 704 -20.27 -7.88 -66.50
C LEU A 704 -19.96 -8.96 -67.54
N GLU A 705 -19.86 -10.22 -67.15
CA GLU A 705 -19.62 -11.35 -68.07
C GLU A 705 -20.84 -11.60 -68.98
N GLU A 706 -22.07 -11.48 -68.45
CA GLU A 706 -23.32 -11.52 -69.22
C GLU A 706 -23.42 -10.36 -70.23
N THR A 707 -23.21 -9.12 -69.79
CA THR A 707 -23.30 -7.94 -70.67
C THR A 707 -22.19 -7.89 -71.71
N ASN A 708 -20.98 -8.36 -71.40
CA ASN A 708 -19.93 -8.57 -72.39
C ASN A 708 -20.34 -9.63 -73.42
N SER A 709 -20.88 -10.77 -73.00
CA SER A 709 -21.37 -11.81 -73.92
C SER A 709 -22.46 -11.28 -74.85
N ALA A 710 -23.41 -10.48 -74.32
CA ALA A 710 -24.45 -9.83 -75.10
C ALA A 710 -23.89 -8.77 -76.08
N LEU A 711 -22.85 -8.01 -75.69
CA LEU A 711 -22.16 -7.05 -76.55
C LEU A 711 -21.41 -7.76 -77.69
N ASP A 712 -20.74 -8.87 -77.39
CA ASP A 712 -20.06 -9.73 -78.36
C ASP A 712 -21.05 -10.27 -79.40
N ASP A 713 -22.19 -10.77 -78.95
CA ASP A 713 -23.26 -11.25 -79.82
C ASP A 713 -23.90 -10.16 -80.67
N LYS A 714 -24.01 -8.93 -80.15
CA LYS A 714 -24.41 -7.76 -80.93
C LYS A 714 -23.33 -7.37 -81.96
N SER A 715 -22.04 -7.43 -81.60
CA SER A 715 -20.92 -7.18 -82.52
C SER A 715 -20.87 -8.22 -83.66
N ARG A 716 -21.09 -9.50 -83.34
CA ARG A 716 -21.19 -10.59 -84.34
C ARG A 716 -22.34 -10.34 -85.32
N ARG A 717 -23.54 -9.99 -84.82
CA ARG A 717 -24.72 -9.68 -85.66
C ARG A 717 -24.51 -8.41 -86.50
N LEU A 718 -23.89 -7.37 -85.95
CA LEU A 718 -23.56 -6.15 -86.70
C LEU A 718 -22.59 -6.45 -87.84
N LYS A 719 -21.49 -7.17 -87.58
CA LYS A 719 -20.52 -7.59 -88.63
C LYS A 719 -21.15 -8.46 -89.72
N GLN A 720 -22.14 -9.29 -89.38
CA GLN A 720 -22.91 -10.05 -90.35
C GLN A 720 -23.79 -9.14 -91.22
N GLU A 721 -24.45 -8.14 -90.64
CA GLU A 721 -25.26 -7.15 -91.36
C GLU A 721 -24.40 -6.26 -92.27
N GLU A 722 -23.27 -5.77 -91.76
CA GLU A 722 -22.26 -5.04 -92.52
C GLU A 722 -21.73 -5.87 -93.70
N ALA A 723 -21.44 -7.15 -93.51
CA ALA A 723 -20.96 -8.03 -94.58
C ALA A 723 -22.03 -8.25 -95.67
N LEU A 724 -23.29 -8.45 -95.27
CA LEU A 724 -24.43 -8.58 -96.20
C LEU A 724 -24.67 -7.28 -96.97
N ARG A 725 -24.64 -6.12 -96.30
CA ARG A 725 -24.78 -4.79 -96.94
C ARG A 725 -23.62 -4.47 -97.87
N GLN A 726 -22.40 -4.86 -97.51
CA GLN A 726 -21.26 -4.75 -98.43
C GLN A 726 -21.41 -5.67 -99.64
N GLN A 727 -22.05 -6.85 -99.51
CA GLN A 727 -22.35 -7.72 -100.63
C GLN A 727 -23.44 -7.14 -101.54
N GLU A 728 -24.52 -6.61 -100.95
CA GLU A 728 -25.60 -5.89 -101.64
C GLU A 728 -25.06 -4.67 -102.40
N VAL A 729 -24.25 -3.83 -101.74
CA VAL A 729 -23.59 -2.67 -102.37
C VAL A 729 -22.60 -3.08 -103.47
N ARG A 730 -21.85 -4.19 -103.31
CA ARG A 730 -21.00 -4.73 -104.40
C ARG A 730 -21.85 -5.16 -105.61
N GLY A 731 -22.93 -5.92 -105.39
CA GLY A 731 -23.84 -6.33 -106.46
C GLY A 731 -24.45 -5.14 -107.21
N LEU A 732 -24.97 -4.15 -106.48
CA LEU A 732 -25.50 -2.91 -107.07
C LEU A 732 -24.44 -2.07 -107.79
N GLN A 733 -23.19 -2.08 -107.32
CA GLN A 733 -22.06 -1.43 -107.98
C GLN A 733 -21.68 -2.17 -109.27
N GLU A 734 -21.66 -3.51 -109.25
CA GLU A 734 -21.41 -4.37 -110.41
C GLU A 734 -22.50 -4.18 -111.48
N GLU A 735 -23.79 -4.27 -111.11
CA GLU A 735 -24.93 -3.96 -111.98
C GLU A 735 -24.84 -2.55 -112.57
N ARG A 736 -24.52 -1.54 -111.74
CA ARG A 736 -24.32 -0.17 -112.19
C ARG A 736 -23.17 -0.06 -113.20
N THR A 737 -22.06 -0.76 -113.00
CA THR A 737 -20.94 -0.75 -113.97
C THR A 737 -21.29 -1.47 -115.27
N ALA A 738 -22.05 -2.56 -115.22
CA ALA A 738 -22.57 -3.24 -116.41
C ALA A 738 -23.52 -2.33 -117.20
N LEU A 739 -24.49 -1.70 -116.52
CA LEU A 739 -25.39 -0.72 -117.13
C LEU A 739 -24.65 0.50 -117.70
N GLN A 740 -23.63 1.02 -117.00
CA GLN A 740 -22.79 2.10 -117.51
C GLN A 740 -21.94 1.67 -118.72
N GLY A 741 -21.51 0.40 -118.76
CA GLY A 741 -20.86 -0.21 -119.94
C GLY A 741 -21.82 -0.35 -121.13
N HIS A 742 -23.05 -0.78 -120.91
CA HIS A 742 -24.07 -0.81 -121.96
C HIS A 742 -24.44 0.59 -122.45
N LEU A 743 -24.55 1.58 -121.55
CA LEU A 743 -24.77 2.97 -121.93
C LEU A 743 -23.60 3.54 -122.73
N SER A 744 -22.34 3.21 -122.41
CA SER A 744 -21.19 3.66 -123.20
C SER A 744 -21.11 2.97 -124.57
N GLN A 745 -21.48 1.69 -124.68
CA GLN A 745 -21.62 0.97 -125.96
C GLN A 745 -22.73 1.57 -126.84
N LEU A 746 -23.87 1.94 -126.25
CA LEU A 746 -24.95 2.65 -126.97
C LEU A 746 -24.51 4.06 -127.37
N GLN A 747 -23.78 4.78 -126.51
CA GLN A 747 -23.23 6.10 -126.79
C GLN A 747 -22.26 6.04 -127.99
N THR A 748 -21.28 5.11 -127.99
CA THR A 748 -20.37 4.96 -129.13
C THR A 748 -21.12 4.57 -130.39
N ARG A 749 -22.13 3.67 -130.32
CA ARG A 749 -22.92 3.32 -131.52
C ARG A 749 -23.76 4.50 -132.03
N VAL A 750 -24.26 5.37 -131.16
CA VAL A 750 -24.94 6.62 -131.54
C VAL A 750 -23.97 7.61 -132.19
N ASP A 751 -22.74 7.73 -131.69
CA ASP A 751 -21.72 8.62 -132.24
C ASP A 751 -21.12 8.09 -133.56
N GLU A 752 -20.94 6.76 -133.70
CA GLU A 752 -20.70 6.09 -134.99
C GLU A 752 -21.81 6.41 -136.00
N LEU A 753 -23.09 6.22 -135.63
CA LEU A 753 -24.22 6.54 -136.50
C LEU A 753 -24.33 8.04 -136.85
N ARG A 754 -23.87 8.93 -135.95
CA ARG A 754 -23.75 10.37 -136.23
C ARG A 754 -22.65 10.68 -137.24
N ASP A 755 -21.50 10.00 -137.18
CA ASP A 755 -20.42 10.18 -138.15
C ASP A 755 -20.67 9.45 -139.48
N GLU A 756 -21.35 8.30 -139.47
CA GLU A 756 -21.96 7.69 -140.66
C GLU A 756 -22.92 8.69 -141.32
N LEU A 757 -23.83 9.30 -140.56
CA LEU A 757 -24.74 10.33 -141.08
C LEU A 757 -24.01 11.60 -141.54
N ALA A 758 -22.97 12.05 -140.84
CA ALA A 758 -22.20 13.23 -141.20
C ALA A 758 -21.36 12.98 -142.46
N THR A 759 -20.75 11.80 -142.61
CA THR A 759 -20.03 11.40 -143.83
C THR A 759 -21.00 11.14 -145.00
N GLN A 760 -22.20 10.61 -144.76
CA GLN A 760 -23.25 10.55 -145.79
C GLN A 760 -23.71 11.95 -146.21
N LYS A 761 -23.92 12.89 -145.27
CA LYS A 761 -24.20 14.30 -145.61
C LYS A 761 -23.05 14.97 -146.37
N ARG A 762 -21.79 14.70 -146.01
CA ARG A 762 -20.61 15.16 -146.78
C ARG A 762 -20.56 14.54 -148.18
N LYS A 763 -20.85 13.24 -148.33
CA LYS A 763 -20.95 12.55 -149.63
C LYS A 763 -22.09 13.10 -150.48
N GLN A 764 -23.28 13.27 -149.92
CA GLN A 764 -24.42 13.89 -150.61
C GLN A 764 -24.12 15.33 -151.01
N ALA A 765 -23.49 16.14 -150.15
CA ALA A 765 -23.07 17.50 -150.47
C ALA A 765 -21.94 17.55 -151.52
N ALA A 766 -21.02 16.58 -151.52
CA ALA A 766 -19.99 16.44 -152.54
C ALA A 766 -20.60 16.02 -153.88
N ASN A 767 -21.50 15.04 -153.90
CA ASN A 767 -22.23 14.60 -155.08
C ASN A 767 -23.14 15.71 -155.62
N LEU A 768 -23.81 16.49 -154.76
CA LEU A 768 -24.58 17.67 -155.18
C LEU A 768 -23.69 18.75 -155.77
N LYS A 769 -22.52 19.02 -155.17
CA LYS A 769 -21.51 19.94 -155.74
C LYS A 769 -20.98 19.42 -157.07
N ASP A 770 -20.80 18.12 -157.25
CA ASP A 770 -20.30 17.55 -158.49
C ASP A 770 -21.37 17.47 -159.57
N LEU A 771 -22.61 17.06 -159.26
CA LEU A 771 -23.76 17.21 -160.18
C LEU A 771 -23.96 18.68 -160.57
N THR A 772 -23.78 19.63 -159.64
CA THR A 772 -23.85 21.07 -159.94
C THR A 772 -22.69 21.51 -160.83
N LYS A 773 -21.47 20.98 -160.64
CA LYS A 773 -20.35 21.18 -161.58
C LYS A 773 -20.67 20.59 -162.95
N GLN A 774 -21.18 19.37 -163.05
CA GLN A 774 -21.54 18.72 -164.32
C GLN A 774 -22.66 19.49 -165.04
N LEU A 775 -23.70 19.94 -164.32
CA LEU A 775 -24.77 20.79 -164.87
C LEU A 775 -24.24 22.15 -165.36
N THR A 776 -23.36 22.80 -164.59
CA THR A 776 -22.76 24.07 -165.00
C THR A 776 -21.70 23.92 -166.08
N GLN A 777 -21.02 22.78 -166.19
CA GLN A 777 -20.06 22.46 -167.24
C GLN A 777 -20.75 22.03 -168.55
N ALA A 778 -21.92 21.40 -168.47
CA ALA A 778 -22.81 21.19 -169.60
C ALA A 778 -23.37 22.53 -170.12
N ARG A 779 -23.87 23.41 -169.23
CA ARG A 779 -24.33 24.76 -169.61
C ARG A 779 -23.20 25.64 -170.17
N LYS A 780 -21.99 25.60 -169.59
CA LYS A 780 -20.82 26.38 -170.06
C LYS A 780 -20.21 25.91 -171.39
N ARG A 781 -20.74 24.85 -172.01
CA ARG A 781 -20.46 24.51 -173.42
C ARG A 781 -21.55 24.97 -174.39
N LEU A 782 -22.65 25.55 -173.90
CA LEU A 782 -23.77 25.97 -174.76
C LEU A 782 -23.69 27.45 -175.16
N ASP A 783 -23.45 28.36 -174.20
CA ASP A 783 -23.44 29.81 -174.48
C ASP A 783 -22.03 30.40 -174.72
N GLN A 784 -20.95 29.65 -174.43
CA GLN A 784 -19.54 30.10 -174.51
C GLN A 784 -19.22 31.43 -173.77
N VAL A 785 -20.00 31.73 -172.73
CA VAL A 785 -20.16 33.08 -172.19
C VAL A 785 -19.64 33.22 -170.75
N GLU A 786 -18.98 34.35 -170.51
CA GLU A 786 -18.80 35.06 -169.22
C GLU A 786 -18.39 34.21 -167.99
N ASN A 787 -17.07 34.01 -167.79
CA ASN A 787 -16.59 33.49 -166.51
C ASN A 787 -15.14 33.90 -166.12
N GLY A 788 -15.00 35.08 -165.53
CA GLY A 788 -13.96 35.39 -164.54
C GLY A 788 -14.62 35.99 -163.28
N GLY A 789 -14.10 35.82 -162.06
CA GLY A 789 -12.89 35.11 -161.60
C GLY A 789 -12.77 35.21 -160.06
N CYS A 790 -11.53 35.22 -159.55
CA CYS A 790 -11.14 35.64 -158.18
C CYS A 790 -11.41 34.68 -156.97
N ASP A 791 -10.46 33.75 -156.75
CA ASP A 791 -9.52 33.71 -155.60
C ASP A 791 -9.90 33.55 -154.09
N ARG A 792 -9.21 32.54 -153.49
CA ARG A 792 -8.40 32.50 -152.22
C ARG A 792 -8.98 32.30 -150.80
N ASP A 793 -8.28 31.40 -150.07
CA ASP A 793 -7.60 31.48 -148.75
C ASP A 793 -8.10 32.48 -147.67
N GLY A 794 -8.14 32.19 -146.34
CA GLY A 794 -7.90 30.94 -145.57
C GLY A 794 -7.46 31.17 -144.09
N GLY A 795 -7.81 30.26 -143.15
CA GLY A 795 -7.08 30.01 -141.87
C GLY A 795 -7.71 30.32 -140.47
N SER A 796 -7.23 29.59 -139.43
CA SER A 796 -7.00 30.00 -138.00
C SER A 796 -7.84 29.48 -136.79
N MET A 797 -7.13 28.95 -135.74
CA MET A 797 -7.37 28.91 -134.25
C MET A 797 -8.38 27.95 -133.52
N GLY A 798 -8.01 27.50 -132.28
CA GLY A 798 -8.82 26.73 -131.28
C GLY A 798 -8.01 26.07 -130.11
N SER A 799 -8.53 25.84 -128.86
CA SER A 799 -7.70 25.45 -127.66
C SER A 799 -8.38 24.85 -126.35
N ARG A 800 -7.56 24.18 -125.47
CA ARG A 800 -7.60 23.94 -123.96
C ARG A 800 -8.33 22.73 -123.27
N SER A 801 -7.68 22.03 -122.27
CA SER A 801 -8.10 21.70 -120.85
C SER A 801 -7.14 20.73 -120.05
N SER A 802 -7.35 20.43 -118.73
CA SER A 802 -6.30 19.95 -117.72
C SER A 802 -6.75 18.98 -116.55
N SER A 803 -5.83 18.44 -115.66
CA SER A 803 -6.14 17.74 -114.35
C SER A 803 -4.96 17.49 -113.32
N SER A 804 -5.28 17.22 -112.00
CA SER A 804 -4.50 16.60 -110.84
C SER A 804 -3.33 17.34 -110.10
N GLY A 805 -2.84 17.05 -108.85
CA GLY A 805 -3.28 16.23 -107.66
C GLY A 805 -2.20 15.85 -106.56
N SER A 806 -2.57 15.58 -105.26
CA SER A 806 -1.78 14.98 -104.08
C SER A 806 -0.85 15.90 -103.21
N LEU A 807 -0.28 15.62 -101.97
CA LEU A 807 -0.27 14.52 -100.91
C LEU A 807 0.08 15.05 -99.44
N ASN A 808 0.64 14.27 -98.46
CA ASN A 808 0.74 14.59 -96.97
C ASN A 808 1.94 13.98 -96.13
N ALA A 809 2.24 14.47 -94.89
CA ALA A 809 3.30 14.00 -93.91
C ALA A 809 3.14 14.66 -92.48
N ARG A 810 3.78 14.38 -91.29
CA ARG A 810 4.52 13.25 -90.61
C ARG A 810 4.60 13.49 -89.04
N HIS A 811 5.58 12.95 -88.26
CA HIS A 811 5.71 12.99 -86.76
C HIS A 811 7.20 12.99 -86.26
N GLY A 812 7.48 13.24 -84.95
CA GLY A 812 8.82 13.57 -84.37
C GLY A 812 9.62 12.49 -83.59
N GLY A 813 10.59 12.90 -82.72
CA GLY A 813 11.52 12.04 -81.95
C GLY A 813 12.27 12.78 -80.79
N ALA A 814 13.14 12.08 -80.03
CA ALA A 814 13.71 12.54 -78.73
C ALA A 814 15.24 12.31 -78.55
N GLY A 815 15.85 12.91 -77.50
CA GLY A 815 17.27 12.77 -77.10
C GLY A 815 17.62 13.51 -75.79
N GLU A 816 18.78 13.20 -75.16
CA GLU A 816 19.13 13.54 -73.76
C GLU A 816 20.17 14.66 -73.54
N GLU A 817 20.25 15.10 -72.26
CA GLU A 817 21.28 15.89 -71.54
C GLU A 817 21.97 17.12 -72.18
N ARG A 818 21.98 18.25 -71.45
CA ARG A 818 23.16 18.83 -70.73
C ARG A 818 22.81 20.20 -70.10
N SER A 819 23.53 20.62 -69.05
CA SER A 819 23.42 21.93 -68.37
C SER A 819 24.84 22.38 -67.98
N PRO A 820 25.25 23.67 -68.11
CA PRO A 820 24.87 24.74 -67.16
C PRO A 820 24.78 26.18 -67.74
N GLU A 821 24.70 27.17 -66.83
CA GLU A 821 25.01 28.62 -66.93
C GLU A 821 23.98 29.66 -67.48
N GLY A 822 23.77 30.71 -66.67
CA GLY A 822 23.91 32.10 -67.14
C GLY A 822 22.69 33.05 -67.07
N HIS A 823 22.99 34.34 -67.02
CA HIS A 823 22.11 35.54 -67.16
C HIS A 823 21.22 35.93 -65.94
N SER A 824 20.93 37.21 -65.66
CA SER A 824 21.73 38.46 -65.74
C SER A 824 20.98 39.67 -65.11
N ALA A 825 21.72 40.76 -64.81
CA ALA A 825 21.27 42.17 -64.73
C ALA A 825 20.22 42.64 -63.68
N ALA A 826 20.73 43.07 -62.51
CA ALA A 826 20.88 44.48 -62.09
C ALA A 826 19.71 45.53 -62.14
N VAL A 827 19.53 46.17 -60.97
CA VAL A 827 19.24 47.62 -60.71
C VAL A 827 17.80 48.17 -60.75
N GLY A 828 17.48 48.91 -59.66
CA GLY A 828 16.40 49.88 -59.52
C GLY A 828 15.36 49.50 -58.45
N ALA A 829 14.83 50.37 -57.59
CA ALA A 829 15.19 51.67 -56.98
C ALA A 829 13.97 52.07 -56.11
N ASP A 830 14.18 52.84 -55.05
CA ASP A 830 13.20 53.60 -54.25
C ASP A 830 11.77 53.04 -54.00
N SER A 831 11.56 52.53 -52.78
CA SER A 831 10.48 53.07 -51.92
C SER A 831 10.77 52.80 -50.44
N PHE A 832 10.84 53.85 -49.62
CA PHE A 832 10.77 53.73 -48.16
C PHE A 832 9.29 53.79 -47.72
N PRO A 833 8.71 52.74 -47.12
CA PRO A 833 7.43 52.85 -46.44
C PRO A 833 7.61 53.65 -45.15
N GLU A 834 6.85 54.73 -44.97
CA GLU A 834 6.77 55.39 -43.67
C GLU A 834 6.12 54.41 -42.67
N VAL A 835 6.93 53.82 -41.78
CA VAL A 835 6.44 52.80 -40.87
C VAL A 835 5.55 53.45 -39.81
N ASP A 836 4.26 53.12 -39.87
CA ASP A 836 3.27 53.55 -38.90
C ASP A 836 3.79 53.37 -37.47
N LYS A 837 3.80 54.48 -36.72
CA LYS A 837 4.29 54.56 -35.34
C LYS A 837 3.49 53.63 -34.43
N ALA A 838 2.20 53.38 -34.72
CA ALA A 838 1.42 52.40 -33.99
C ALA A 838 1.92 50.97 -34.24
N VAL A 839 2.16 50.57 -35.50
CA VAL A 839 2.72 49.25 -35.85
C VAL A 839 4.14 49.07 -35.29
N LEU A 840 4.97 50.12 -35.30
CA LEU A 840 6.31 50.06 -34.72
C LEU A 840 6.25 49.90 -33.19
N VAL A 841 5.39 50.66 -32.50
CA VAL A 841 5.16 50.50 -31.04
C VAL A 841 4.58 49.12 -30.73
N GLU A 842 3.65 48.61 -31.52
CA GLU A 842 3.06 47.27 -31.31
C GLU A 842 4.09 46.16 -31.55
N ARG A 843 5.00 46.33 -32.53
CA ARG A 843 6.17 45.45 -32.72
C ARG A 843 7.16 45.54 -31.57
N ILE A 844 7.42 46.74 -31.02
CA ILE A 844 8.26 46.94 -29.82
C ILE A 844 7.61 46.26 -28.61
N VAL A 845 6.31 46.41 -28.37
CA VAL A 845 5.59 45.76 -27.27
C VAL A 845 5.58 44.23 -27.44
N ARG A 846 5.43 43.72 -28.66
CA ARG A 846 5.58 42.28 -28.95
C ARG A 846 7.00 41.79 -28.67
N LEU A 847 8.04 42.56 -29.01
CA LEU A 847 9.44 42.23 -28.71
C LEU A 847 9.73 42.32 -27.20
N GLN A 848 9.23 43.34 -26.50
CA GLN A 848 9.35 43.47 -25.04
C GLN A 848 8.66 42.31 -24.31
N LYS A 849 7.47 41.89 -24.73
CA LYS A 849 6.79 40.70 -24.18
C LYS A 849 7.55 39.40 -24.49
N ALA A 850 8.21 39.31 -25.65
CA ALA A 850 9.05 38.16 -25.99
C ALA A 850 10.39 38.16 -25.21
N LEU A 851 10.96 39.33 -24.91
CA LEU A 851 12.14 39.49 -24.07
C LEU A 851 11.82 39.22 -22.59
N ALA A 852 10.70 39.72 -22.07
CA ALA A 852 10.24 39.42 -20.72
C ALA A 852 10.08 37.90 -20.50
N ARG A 853 9.39 37.20 -21.41
CA ARG A 853 9.28 35.73 -21.37
C ARG A 853 10.61 34.98 -21.48
N LYS A 854 11.60 35.56 -22.17
CA LYS A 854 12.96 35.02 -22.19
C LYS A 854 13.69 35.29 -20.89
N GLN A 855 13.51 36.45 -20.29
CA GLN A 855 14.08 36.84 -19.00
C GLN A 855 13.52 35.99 -17.86
N GLU A 856 12.19 35.85 -17.76
CA GLU A 856 11.51 34.89 -16.87
C GLU A 856 12.07 33.47 -17.02
N LYS A 857 12.38 33.06 -18.26
CA LYS A 857 12.94 31.73 -18.53
C LYS A 857 14.43 31.61 -18.20
N ILE A 858 15.20 32.70 -18.29
CA ILE A 858 16.60 32.77 -17.83
C ILE A 858 16.62 32.71 -16.31
N GLU A 859 15.83 33.52 -15.61
CA GLU A 859 15.71 33.55 -14.15
C GLU A 859 15.31 32.17 -13.58
N PHE A 860 14.32 31.51 -14.19
CA PHE A 860 13.96 30.13 -13.85
C PHE A 860 15.13 29.13 -14.01
N VAL A 861 15.95 29.28 -15.06
CA VAL A 861 17.11 28.41 -15.30
C VAL A 861 18.26 28.74 -14.33
N GLU A 862 18.48 30.02 -14.01
CA GLU A 862 19.45 30.46 -13.01
C GLU A 862 19.09 29.95 -11.61
N ASP A 863 17.83 30.02 -11.21
CA ASP A 863 17.38 29.50 -9.91
C ASP A 863 17.47 27.97 -9.84
N HIS A 864 17.15 27.26 -10.93
CA HIS A 864 17.41 25.82 -11.01
C HIS A 864 18.91 25.48 -10.93
N ILE A 865 19.79 26.29 -11.55
CA ILE A 865 21.24 26.15 -11.43
C ILE A 865 21.71 26.44 -9.99
N LYS A 866 21.17 27.47 -9.30
CA LYS A 866 21.46 27.75 -7.88
C LYS A 866 21.07 26.56 -7.00
N GLN A 867 19.88 25.99 -7.20
CA GLN A 867 19.41 24.79 -6.48
C GLN A 867 20.32 23.59 -6.74
N LEU A 868 20.73 23.33 -7.98
CA LEU A 868 21.67 22.26 -8.34
C LEU A 868 23.05 22.47 -7.69
N VAL A 869 23.58 23.69 -7.67
CA VAL A 869 24.85 24.03 -7.02
C VAL A 869 24.78 23.81 -5.50
N ASP A 870 23.68 24.17 -4.85
CA ASP A 870 23.51 23.95 -3.41
C ASP A 870 23.19 22.48 -3.07
N GLU A 871 22.55 21.73 -3.95
CA GLU A 871 22.48 20.26 -3.84
C GLU A 871 23.87 19.63 -3.96
N ILE A 872 24.69 20.05 -4.92
CA ILE A 872 26.08 19.59 -5.07
C ILE A 872 26.87 19.93 -3.80
N ARG A 873 26.78 21.14 -3.27
CA ARG A 873 27.43 21.53 -2.00
C ARG A 873 26.96 20.68 -0.82
N LYS A 874 25.67 20.39 -0.71
CA LYS A 874 25.11 19.49 0.32
C LYS A 874 25.66 18.07 0.15
N LYS A 875 25.64 17.52 -1.06
CA LYS A 875 26.17 16.18 -1.38
C LYS A 875 27.67 16.09 -1.11
N THR A 876 28.46 17.10 -1.46
CA THR A 876 29.90 17.19 -1.14
C THR A 876 30.14 17.25 0.37
N LYS A 877 29.37 18.03 1.14
CA LYS A 877 29.46 18.04 2.61
C LYS A 877 29.10 16.68 3.23
N ILE A 878 28.10 16.00 2.68
CA ILE A 878 27.74 14.64 3.10
C ILE A 878 28.89 13.68 2.79
N ILE A 879 29.41 13.66 1.56
CA ILE A 879 30.56 12.81 1.16
C ILE A 879 31.78 13.08 2.05
N GLN A 880 32.13 14.35 2.31
CA GLN A 880 33.19 14.70 3.25
C GLN A 880 32.92 14.17 4.66
N SER A 881 31.68 14.28 5.17
CA SER A 881 31.31 13.74 6.48
C SER A 881 31.22 12.20 6.53
N TYR A 882 31.16 11.50 5.41
CA TYR A 882 31.27 10.03 5.34
C TYR A 882 32.75 9.62 5.26
N VAL A 883 33.53 10.24 4.37
CA VAL A 883 34.98 9.99 4.21
C VAL A 883 35.78 10.33 5.49
N LEU A 884 35.31 11.28 6.30
CA LEU A 884 35.90 11.60 7.62
C LEU A 884 35.34 10.76 8.78
N ARG A 885 34.43 9.81 8.52
CA ARG A 885 33.76 9.00 9.55
C ARG A 885 33.96 7.49 9.36
N GLU A 886 34.13 7.01 8.14
CA GLU A 886 34.47 5.61 7.87
C GLU A 886 35.98 5.37 7.89
N GLU A 887 36.37 4.19 8.35
CA GLU A 887 37.77 3.77 8.43
C GLU A 887 38.33 3.43 7.04
N SER A 888 39.65 3.56 6.88
CA SER A 888 40.38 3.37 5.62
C SER A 888 40.33 1.92 5.11
N GLY A 889 39.22 1.57 4.45
CA GLY A 889 38.95 0.26 3.87
C GLY A 889 37.49 0.04 3.46
N ALA A 890 36.54 0.78 4.05
CA ALA A 890 35.10 0.66 3.76
C ALA A 890 34.72 0.97 2.30
N LEU A 891 35.54 1.78 1.61
CA LEU A 891 35.35 2.18 0.21
C LEU A 891 36.14 1.29 -0.79
N SER A 892 36.33 0.01 -0.48
CA SER A 892 36.79 -0.98 -1.47
C SER A 892 35.82 -1.03 -2.65
N SER A 893 36.33 -1.20 -3.87
CA SER A 893 35.48 -1.42 -5.04
C SER A 893 35.00 -2.87 -5.09
N GLU A 894 33.78 -3.10 -5.57
CA GLU A 894 33.30 -4.46 -5.87
C GLU A 894 34.26 -5.21 -6.82
N ALA A 895 35.02 -4.49 -7.66
CA ALA A 895 36.05 -5.07 -8.52
C ALA A 895 37.32 -5.55 -7.75
N SER A 896 37.72 -4.87 -6.67
CA SER A 896 38.83 -5.35 -5.81
C SER A 896 38.38 -6.54 -4.95
N ASP A 897 37.15 -6.49 -4.44
CA ASP A 897 36.58 -7.59 -3.65
C ASP A 897 36.33 -8.84 -4.51
N PHE A 898 35.85 -8.67 -5.76
CA PHE A 898 35.72 -9.77 -6.72
C PHE A 898 37.09 -10.39 -7.07
N ASN A 899 38.12 -9.57 -7.31
CA ASN A 899 39.47 -10.08 -7.55
C ASN A 899 40.05 -10.83 -6.34
N LYS A 900 39.80 -10.34 -5.10
CA LYS A 900 40.18 -11.05 -3.86
C LYS A 900 39.46 -12.39 -3.73
N ALA A 901 38.16 -12.43 -4.07
CA ALA A 901 37.37 -13.67 -4.12
C ALA A 901 37.77 -14.60 -5.28
N HIS A 902 38.35 -14.09 -6.35
CA HIS A 902 38.84 -14.90 -7.48
C HIS A 902 40.26 -15.45 -7.22
N LEU A 903 41.09 -14.72 -6.46
CA LEU A 903 42.37 -15.22 -5.94
C LEU A 903 42.14 -16.37 -4.96
N SER A 904 41.23 -16.22 -3.99
CA SER A 904 40.95 -17.28 -3.01
C SER A 904 40.37 -18.56 -3.63
N ARG A 905 39.66 -18.47 -4.76
CA ARG A 905 39.13 -19.61 -5.51
C ARG A 905 40.15 -20.35 -6.38
N ARG A 906 41.36 -19.81 -6.60
CA ARG A 906 42.33 -20.37 -7.56
C ARG A 906 43.28 -21.43 -6.96
N GLY A 907 43.33 -21.55 -5.63
CA GLY A 907 44.24 -22.44 -4.92
C GLY A 907 45.70 -21.99 -4.94
N GLY A 908 46.57 -22.71 -4.23
CA GLY A 908 47.99 -22.39 -4.10
C GLY A 908 48.29 -21.42 -2.95
N ILE A 909 49.58 -21.34 -2.60
CA ILE A 909 50.18 -20.52 -1.54
C ILE A 909 49.59 -19.10 -1.43
N MET A 910 49.35 -18.41 -2.55
CA MET A 910 48.78 -17.05 -2.55
C MET A 910 47.31 -17.00 -2.10
N ALA A 911 46.51 -18.03 -2.37
CA ALA A 911 45.14 -18.12 -1.86
C ALA A 911 45.17 -18.26 -0.33
N SER A 912 45.97 -19.20 0.19
CA SER A 912 46.13 -19.50 1.62
C SER A 912 46.76 -18.38 2.46
N LEU A 913 47.34 -17.35 1.83
CA LEU A 913 47.80 -16.13 2.51
C LEU A 913 46.70 -15.06 2.63
N TYR A 914 45.72 -15.04 1.72
CA TYR A 914 44.60 -14.09 1.76
C TYR A 914 43.29 -14.67 2.32
N THR A 915 43.20 -15.99 2.50
CA THR A 915 42.14 -16.66 3.27
C THR A 915 42.73 -17.58 4.35
N SER A 916 42.15 -17.52 5.54
CA SER A 916 42.57 -18.26 6.74
C SER A 916 42.17 -19.75 6.72
N HIS A 917 42.39 -20.44 5.60
CA HIS A 917 42.10 -21.86 5.41
C HIS A 917 43.40 -22.66 5.21
N PRO A 918 43.85 -23.43 6.23
CA PRO A 918 45.04 -24.26 6.14
C PRO A 918 44.73 -25.56 5.38
N ALA A 919 44.57 -25.46 4.06
CA ALA A 919 44.12 -26.55 3.19
C ALA A 919 45.13 -26.91 2.07
N ASP A 920 46.33 -26.35 2.09
CA ASP A 920 47.31 -26.47 1.00
C ASP A 920 48.67 -26.96 1.53
N SER A 921 49.04 -28.20 1.21
CA SER A 921 50.24 -28.87 1.73
C SER A 921 51.56 -28.23 1.28
N GLY A 922 51.52 -27.29 0.33
CA GLY A 922 52.69 -26.53 -0.13
C GLY A 922 53.06 -25.32 0.73
N LEU A 923 52.21 -24.89 1.67
CA LEU A 923 52.50 -23.75 2.57
C LEU A 923 53.22 -24.24 3.83
N THR A 924 54.53 -24.48 3.73
CA THR A 924 55.37 -24.79 4.90
C THR A 924 55.57 -23.56 5.80
N LEU A 925 55.82 -23.79 7.09
CA LEU A 925 56.06 -22.72 8.07
C LEU A 925 57.23 -21.82 7.63
N ASP A 926 58.34 -22.42 7.19
CA ASP A 926 59.52 -21.68 6.73
C ASP A 926 59.21 -20.79 5.53
N LEU A 927 58.44 -21.29 4.55
CA LEU A 927 58.01 -20.50 3.40
C LEU A 927 57.07 -19.36 3.82
N SER A 928 56.21 -19.56 4.83
CA SER A 928 55.38 -18.50 5.38
C SER A 928 56.20 -17.40 6.08
N LEU A 929 57.28 -17.77 6.77
CA LEU A 929 58.20 -16.81 7.43
C LEU A 929 59.08 -16.08 6.41
N GLU A 930 59.54 -16.78 5.38
CA GLU A 930 60.26 -16.24 4.22
C GLU A 930 59.40 -15.20 3.46
N ILE A 931 58.13 -15.50 3.22
CA ILE A 931 57.18 -14.59 2.58
C ILE A 931 56.89 -13.38 3.48
N ASN A 932 56.67 -13.57 4.79
CA ASN A 932 56.45 -12.46 5.72
C ASN A 932 57.68 -11.53 5.81
N ARG A 933 58.90 -12.07 5.86
CA ARG A 933 60.15 -11.26 5.80
C ARG A 933 60.24 -10.44 4.52
N LYS A 934 59.92 -11.04 3.36
CA LYS A 934 59.94 -10.34 2.06
C LYS A 934 58.84 -9.29 1.94
N LEU A 935 57.63 -9.57 2.43
CA LEU A 935 56.55 -8.59 2.51
C LEU A 935 56.93 -7.43 3.43
N GLN A 936 57.49 -7.70 4.61
CA GLN A 936 57.95 -6.69 5.55
C GLN A 936 59.03 -5.79 4.91
N ALA A 937 60.06 -6.36 4.28
CA ALA A 937 61.11 -5.58 3.60
C ALA A 937 60.55 -4.69 2.47
N VAL A 938 59.56 -5.18 1.69
CA VAL A 938 58.86 -4.37 0.68
C VAL A 938 58.01 -3.27 1.33
N LEU A 939 57.39 -3.52 2.49
CA LEU A 939 56.61 -2.54 3.24
C LEU A 939 57.51 -1.44 3.83
N GLU A 940 58.68 -1.81 4.35
CA GLU A 940 59.69 -0.89 4.88
C GLU A 940 60.28 0.00 3.77
N ASP A 941 60.68 -0.58 2.63
CA ASP A 941 61.11 0.17 1.43
C ASP A 941 60.00 1.07 0.87
N THR A 942 58.75 0.60 0.85
CA THR A 942 57.60 1.39 0.40
C THR A 942 57.28 2.54 1.35
N LEU A 943 57.37 2.33 2.68
CA LEU A 943 57.21 3.37 3.69
C LEU A 943 58.34 4.41 3.58
N LEU A 944 59.59 3.97 3.45
CA LEU A 944 60.75 4.85 3.26
C LEU A 944 60.57 5.72 2.01
N LYS A 945 60.20 5.12 0.87
CA LYS A 945 59.90 5.85 -0.37
C LYS A 945 58.74 6.83 -0.23
N ASN A 946 57.68 6.48 0.51
CA ASN A 946 56.57 7.40 0.78
C ASN A 946 56.98 8.55 1.71
N ILE A 947 57.87 8.32 2.68
CA ILE A 947 58.46 9.37 3.53
C ILE A 947 59.30 10.31 2.67
N THR A 948 60.22 9.80 1.85
CA THR A 948 61.04 10.62 0.95
C THR A 948 60.21 11.35 -0.12
N LEU A 949 59.13 10.76 -0.63
CA LEU A 949 58.19 11.45 -1.52
C LEU A 949 57.39 12.55 -0.81
N LYS A 950 57.02 12.35 0.46
CA LYS A 950 56.36 13.36 1.30
C LYS A 950 57.31 14.52 1.61
N GLU A 951 58.57 14.24 1.94
CA GLU A 951 59.62 15.24 2.09
C GLU A 951 59.84 16.01 0.79
N SER A 952 59.94 15.31 -0.34
CA SER A 952 60.05 15.91 -1.68
C SER A 952 58.86 16.82 -2.01
N LEU A 953 57.63 16.41 -1.68
CA LEU A 953 56.42 17.22 -1.83
C LEU A 953 56.39 18.43 -0.88
N GLN A 954 56.93 18.30 0.33
CA GLN A 954 57.07 19.43 1.27
C GLN A 954 58.13 20.43 0.78
N THR A 955 59.27 19.96 0.26
CA THR A 955 60.29 20.82 -0.37
C THR A 955 59.72 21.52 -1.61
N LEU A 956 59.04 20.79 -2.49
CA LEU A 956 58.40 21.38 -3.67
C LEU A 956 57.28 22.36 -3.27
N GLY A 957 56.50 22.05 -2.24
CA GLY A 957 55.49 22.96 -1.68
C GLY A 957 56.09 24.25 -1.12
N ALA A 958 57.21 24.16 -0.40
CA ALA A 958 57.94 25.33 0.10
C ALA A 958 58.58 26.15 -1.03
N GLU A 959 59.11 25.50 -2.06
CA GLU A 959 59.67 26.17 -3.24
C GLU A 959 58.56 26.83 -4.08
N ILE A 960 57.38 26.22 -4.18
CA ILE A 960 56.16 26.83 -4.75
C ILE A 960 55.69 28.02 -3.91
N GLU A 961 55.66 27.93 -2.58
CA GLU A 961 55.27 29.04 -1.70
C GLU A 961 56.25 30.22 -1.80
N LYS A 962 57.54 29.91 -1.93
CA LYS A 962 58.63 30.87 -2.21
C LYS A 962 58.49 31.53 -3.58
N LEU A 963 58.17 30.76 -4.63
CA LEU A 963 57.87 31.29 -5.97
C LEU A 963 56.59 32.15 -5.98
N ILE A 964 55.56 31.79 -5.22
CA ILE A 964 54.33 32.59 -5.05
C ILE A 964 54.63 33.90 -4.30
N LYS A 965 55.53 33.89 -3.31
CA LYS A 965 56.02 35.12 -2.64
C LYS A 965 56.83 35.99 -3.62
N GLN A 966 57.75 35.39 -4.39
CA GLN A 966 58.51 36.07 -5.44
C GLN A 966 57.65 36.57 -6.61
N GLN A 967 56.45 36.02 -6.85
CA GLN A 967 55.46 36.56 -7.78
C GLN A 967 54.57 37.66 -7.18
N ARG A 968 54.54 37.82 -5.85
CA ARG A 968 53.81 38.92 -5.19
C ARG A 968 54.66 40.17 -4.97
N GLU A 969 55.92 40.00 -4.58
CA GLU A 969 56.82 41.14 -4.32
C GLU A 969 57.09 42.12 -5.48
N PRO A 970 56.93 41.78 -6.79
CA PRO A 970 57.00 42.78 -7.86
C PRO A 970 55.90 43.84 -7.79
N GLY A 971 54.72 43.50 -7.23
CA GLY A 971 53.53 44.37 -7.24
C GLY A 971 53.55 45.52 -6.22
N ASP A 972 54.36 45.41 -5.16
CA ASP A 972 54.44 46.44 -4.10
C ASP A 972 55.59 47.43 -4.31
N ALA A 973 56.51 47.16 -5.26
CA ALA A 973 57.52 48.12 -5.70
C ALA A 973 56.91 49.23 -6.59
N GLU A 974 56.01 48.88 -7.52
CA GLU A 974 55.38 49.80 -8.48
C GLU A 974 54.23 50.66 -7.89
N ARG A 975 54.11 50.74 -6.55
CA ARG A 975 53.16 51.60 -5.84
C ARG A 975 53.80 52.69 -4.97
N ARG A 976 55.11 52.97 -5.16
CA ARG A 976 55.83 54.05 -4.47
C ARG A 976 56.80 54.86 -5.37
N THR A 977 56.33 55.20 -6.57
CA THR A 977 56.86 56.30 -7.40
C THR A 977 55.71 57.03 -8.07
#